data_AF-A0A345YQY1-F1
#
_entry.id   AF-A0A345YQY1-F1
#
_cell.length_a   1.000
_cell.length_b   1.000
_cell.length_c   1.000
_cell.angle_alpha   90.00
_cell.angle_beta   90.00
_cell.angle_gamma   90.00
#
_symmetry.space_group_name_H-M   'P 1'
#
loop_
_entity.id
_entity.type
_entity.pdbx_description
1 polymer ?
#
loop_
_entity_poly.entity_id
_entity_poly.type
_entity_poly.pdbx_seq_one_letter_code
_entity_poly.pdbx_strand_id
1 'polypeptide(L)'
;MPEHGILTDRAHTAAAYAAGADYVEPTVLRNLLVQDEHGTWQEAPHTDAWQPAPSFAVIAPADLGLADPAADQDRLARHLRLVMTAAARRARPGARIVLGSGAARRTPDGVEPAAARAQLARSVRLARDLAAEQGLEAILEPLHRGETDQITTLAGAIAFLDEHDLGDMRVVADLFHLMREHEDLEVVRRHAGRIAHAHLADTDRRPPGQGDWPLAAFLTALREGGYQGAVSIECEWQDLAAEAADALAAVRAADPSAAPASAPTAPSAALPAGSSADGPREAAVTANGGWCWFQDERALVDAATGTLLLGAVASVGGADGERRGGDVDLHVVDLDRLGEEGAASTLTLHPGLESDDHDNPALWRRTDGRWLAVYSRHKSDDLTRWRLSDSADPAGSWGPERSFDWTALFGSAEEAERLGGRRGVTYQNLHALDGVLHCFVRAINDDPCYLVSHDDGETWEFGGRLLTREKVGYVNGYARYASGTRFGTEDRIDLIITEHHPRDYGTSIWHGYLAGDRLHRADGTAVGALGRGLTDPTPRAEDLTCVLENGSTRDGAVLTHAWTTDLRRFPDGTLVALMTARADDTLGTATSRHETDPIDHRFLRGVLRPGESAWQVRELAVAGPQLMPHEEDYTGLATVDPDDPDALWLSTPVDPRDGGALAHHEIFHGATDDDGATWRWSPVTEGSAADNFRPIAVPGDPHRAVLAWYRGGMRSSQRYDAEVRVRVTPR
;
A
#
# COMPACT_ATOMS: atom_id res chain seq x y z
N MET A 1 -17.72 -20.91 10.63
CA MET A 1 -17.65 -22.33 10.20
C MET A 1 -16.67 -22.40 9.05
N PRO A 2 -15.85 -23.46 8.92
CA PRO A 2 -14.93 -23.57 7.78
C PRO A 2 -15.72 -23.57 6.47
N GLU A 3 -15.25 -22.81 5.48
CA GLU A 3 -15.83 -22.77 4.13
C GLU A 3 -15.34 -23.96 3.30
N HIS A 4 -16.21 -24.51 2.45
CA HIS A 4 -15.91 -25.64 1.56
C HIS A 4 -15.99 -25.19 0.10
N GLY A 5 -14.85 -25.21 -0.59
CA GLY A 5 -14.74 -24.79 -1.99
C GLY A 5 -14.52 -25.93 -2.97
N ILE A 6 -14.56 -25.59 -4.26
CA ILE A 6 -14.19 -26.49 -5.36
C ILE A 6 -13.15 -25.79 -6.23
N LEU A 7 -12.04 -26.47 -6.49
CA LEU A 7 -11.06 -26.03 -7.48
C LEU A 7 -11.59 -26.35 -8.87
N THR A 8 -11.81 -25.32 -9.69
CA THR A 8 -12.31 -25.51 -11.06
C THR A 8 -12.01 -24.32 -11.98
N ASP A 9 -12.21 -24.50 -13.28
CA ASP A 9 -12.18 -23.43 -14.27
C ASP A 9 -13.49 -22.61 -14.34
N ARG A 10 -13.48 -21.56 -15.17
CA ARG A 10 -14.64 -20.70 -15.44
C ARG A 10 -15.84 -21.44 -16.01
N ALA A 11 -15.64 -22.48 -16.84
CA ALA A 11 -16.73 -23.17 -17.51
C ALA A 11 -17.63 -23.93 -16.51
N HIS A 12 -17.07 -24.39 -15.40
CA HIS A 12 -17.81 -25.15 -14.39
C HIS A 12 -18.12 -24.35 -13.11
N THR A 13 -17.74 -23.07 -13.05
CA THR A 13 -17.99 -22.20 -11.89
C THR A 13 -19.47 -22.15 -11.51
N ALA A 14 -20.37 -22.01 -12.48
CA ALA A 14 -21.82 -21.98 -12.22
C ALA A 14 -22.34 -23.31 -11.66
N ALA A 15 -21.81 -24.45 -12.15
CA ALA A 15 -22.18 -25.76 -11.65
C ALA A 15 -21.67 -26.00 -10.22
N ALA A 16 -20.46 -25.54 -9.89
CA ALA A 16 -19.91 -25.62 -8.53
C ALA A 16 -20.77 -24.86 -7.51
N TYR A 17 -21.18 -23.63 -7.83
CA TYR A 17 -22.09 -22.87 -6.96
C TYR A 17 -23.49 -23.49 -6.89
N ALA A 18 -24.02 -24.00 -8.00
CA ALA A 18 -25.32 -24.70 -8.01
C ALA A 18 -25.31 -25.98 -7.15
N ALA A 19 -24.17 -26.65 -7.05
CA ALA A 19 -23.95 -27.78 -6.16
C ALA A 19 -23.80 -27.39 -4.67
N GLY A 20 -23.70 -26.09 -4.37
CA GLY A 20 -23.65 -25.55 -3.02
C GLY A 20 -22.24 -25.34 -2.46
N ALA A 21 -21.23 -25.12 -3.31
CA ALA A 21 -19.91 -24.67 -2.87
C ALA A 21 -19.98 -23.27 -2.25
N ASP A 22 -19.22 -23.05 -1.17
CA ASP A 22 -19.16 -21.73 -0.50
C ASP A 22 -18.29 -20.74 -1.28
N TYR A 23 -17.32 -21.26 -2.04
CA TYR A 23 -16.50 -20.52 -2.98
C TYR A 23 -15.98 -21.42 -4.11
N VAL A 24 -15.49 -20.80 -5.18
CA VAL A 24 -14.70 -21.46 -6.22
C VAL A 24 -13.24 -21.05 -6.06
N GLU A 25 -12.35 -22.03 -6.08
CA GLU A 25 -10.91 -21.82 -6.23
C GLU A 25 -10.56 -21.89 -7.73
N PRO A 26 -10.41 -20.75 -8.40
CA PRO A 26 -10.09 -20.72 -9.82
C PRO A 26 -8.70 -21.29 -10.10
N THR A 27 -8.61 -22.09 -11.16
CA THR A 27 -7.33 -22.27 -11.86
C THR A 27 -6.89 -20.94 -12.47
N VAL A 28 -5.60 -20.63 -12.44
CA VAL A 28 -5.07 -19.42 -13.07
C VAL A 28 -4.83 -19.66 -14.56
N LEU A 29 -4.04 -20.68 -14.89
CA LEU A 29 -3.76 -21.00 -16.28
C LEU A 29 -4.97 -21.66 -16.96
N ARG A 30 -5.18 -21.31 -18.23
CA ARG A 30 -6.31 -21.74 -19.07
C ARG A 30 -7.66 -21.27 -18.55
N ASN A 31 -7.66 -20.24 -17.70
CA ASN A 31 -8.86 -19.68 -17.11
C ASN A 31 -8.69 -18.17 -16.91
N LEU A 32 -7.98 -17.73 -15.86
CA LEU A 32 -7.67 -16.31 -15.66
C LEU A 32 -6.68 -15.80 -16.69
N LEU A 33 -5.69 -16.63 -17.00
CA LEU A 33 -4.73 -16.40 -18.07
C LEU A 33 -4.96 -17.38 -19.20
N VAL A 34 -4.91 -16.88 -20.42
CA VAL A 34 -4.98 -17.66 -21.66
C VAL A 34 -3.80 -17.30 -22.55
N GLN A 35 -3.45 -18.20 -23.47
CA GLN A 35 -2.46 -17.91 -24.49
C GLN A 35 -3.13 -17.29 -25.71
N ASP A 36 -2.50 -16.27 -26.30
CA ASP A 36 -2.84 -15.79 -27.64
C ASP A 36 -2.41 -16.79 -28.73
N GLU A 37 -2.67 -16.44 -29.99
CA GLU A 37 -2.28 -17.25 -31.16
C GLU A 37 -0.76 -17.42 -31.33
N HIS A 38 0.03 -16.63 -30.61
CA HIS A 38 1.50 -16.69 -30.60
C HIS A 38 2.06 -17.43 -29.37
N GLY A 39 1.19 -17.93 -28.47
CA GLY A 39 1.60 -18.64 -27.26
C GLY A 39 1.96 -17.72 -26.09
N THR A 40 1.70 -16.42 -26.18
CA THR A 40 1.96 -15.45 -25.11
C THR A 40 0.82 -15.48 -24.09
N TRP A 41 1.16 -15.58 -22.81
CA TRP A 41 0.17 -15.51 -21.73
C TRP A 41 -0.36 -14.07 -21.57
N GLN A 42 -1.68 -13.95 -21.50
CA GLN A 42 -2.39 -12.70 -21.24
C GLN A 42 -3.64 -12.97 -20.39
N GLU A 43 -4.21 -11.94 -19.78
CA GLU A 43 -5.49 -12.08 -19.08
C GLU A 43 -6.62 -12.45 -20.05
N ALA A 44 -7.50 -13.34 -19.61
CA ALA A 44 -8.69 -13.70 -20.37
C ALA A 44 -9.66 -12.51 -20.45
N PRO A 45 -10.35 -12.30 -21.60
CA PRO A 45 -11.33 -11.23 -21.75
C PRO A 45 -12.42 -11.27 -20.68
N HIS A 46 -12.66 -10.11 -20.05
CA HIS A 46 -13.69 -9.92 -19.03
C HIS A 46 -15.06 -9.72 -19.67
N THR A 47 -15.95 -10.72 -19.57
CA THR A 47 -17.32 -10.61 -20.10
C THR A 47 -18.42 -11.00 -19.11
N ASP A 48 -18.08 -11.64 -17.98
CA ASP A 48 -19.06 -12.19 -17.03
C ASP A 48 -18.83 -11.66 -15.61
N ALA A 49 -19.87 -11.68 -14.78
CA ALA A 49 -19.80 -11.34 -13.36
C ALA A 49 -18.93 -12.37 -12.59
N TRP A 50 -17.95 -11.89 -11.84
CA TRP A 50 -17.00 -12.69 -11.07
C TRP A 50 -17.25 -12.54 -9.56
N GLN A 51 -17.19 -13.64 -8.79
CA GLN A 51 -17.19 -13.59 -7.33
C GLN A 51 -15.75 -13.66 -6.80
N PRO A 52 -15.34 -12.77 -5.88
CA PRO A 52 -14.00 -12.79 -5.31
C PRO A 52 -13.64 -14.14 -4.66
N ALA A 53 -12.51 -14.72 -5.03
CA ALA A 53 -12.05 -16.03 -4.57
C ALA A 53 -11.03 -15.91 -3.40
N PRO A 54 -11.08 -16.81 -2.40
CA PRO A 54 -10.14 -16.82 -1.27
C PRO A 54 -8.79 -17.50 -1.58
N SER A 55 -8.70 -18.25 -2.68
CA SER A 55 -7.48 -18.93 -3.12
C SER A 55 -7.48 -19.18 -4.63
N PHE A 56 -6.30 -19.39 -5.21
CA PHE A 56 -6.07 -19.67 -6.63
C PHE A 56 -4.98 -20.72 -6.79
N ALA A 57 -5.10 -21.56 -7.81
CA ALA A 57 -4.15 -22.64 -8.07
C ALA A 57 -3.76 -22.75 -9.55
N VAL A 58 -2.80 -23.62 -9.86
CA VAL A 58 -2.31 -23.90 -11.23
C VAL A 58 -1.74 -22.63 -11.89
N ILE A 59 -0.57 -22.19 -11.41
CA ILE A 59 -0.02 -20.87 -11.76
C ILE A 59 1.10 -20.86 -12.79
N ALA A 60 1.84 -21.96 -12.93
CA ALA A 60 3.02 -22.03 -13.81
C ALA A 60 2.88 -23.13 -14.87
N PRO A 61 3.16 -22.82 -16.15
CA PRO A 61 3.23 -23.84 -17.20
C PRO A 61 4.51 -24.67 -17.03
N ALA A 62 4.50 -25.89 -17.55
CA ALA A 62 5.59 -26.86 -17.36
C ALA A 62 6.96 -26.33 -17.83
N ASP A 63 6.96 -25.55 -18.90
CA ASP A 63 8.16 -24.98 -19.52
C ASP A 63 8.64 -23.68 -18.85
N LEU A 64 8.03 -23.25 -17.73
CA LEU A 64 8.50 -22.07 -17.00
C LEU A 64 9.83 -22.30 -16.29
N GLY A 65 10.12 -23.56 -15.89
CA GLY A 65 11.41 -23.94 -15.31
C GLY A 65 11.67 -23.34 -13.92
N LEU A 66 10.74 -23.47 -12.99
CA LEU A 66 10.88 -22.93 -11.63
C LEU A 66 12.07 -23.52 -10.87
N ALA A 67 12.50 -24.74 -11.20
CA ALA A 67 13.69 -25.38 -10.62
C ALA A 67 14.86 -25.50 -11.61
N ASP A 68 14.79 -24.83 -12.77
CA ASP A 68 15.85 -24.88 -13.79
C ASP A 68 16.79 -23.66 -13.69
N PRO A 69 18.05 -23.83 -13.27
CA PRO A 69 19.01 -22.72 -13.21
C PRO A 69 19.27 -22.04 -14.56
N ALA A 70 18.96 -22.69 -15.68
CA ALA A 70 19.09 -22.15 -17.03
C ALA A 70 17.80 -21.45 -17.53
N ALA A 71 16.73 -21.43 -16.73
CA ALA A 71 15.50 -20.74 -17.10
C ALA A 71 15.73 -19.24 -17.30
N ASP A 72 15.02 -18.65 -18.26
CA ASP A 72 14.95 -17.21 -18.45
C ASP A 72 14.25 -16.57 -17.24
N GLN A 73 15.05 -15.90 -16.39
CA GLN A 73 14.57 -15.30 -15.15
C GLN A 73 13.61 -14.13 -15.40
N ASP A 74 13.76 -13.39 -16.50
CA ASP A 74 12.87 -12.29 -16.86
C ASP A 74 11.52 -12.81 -17.34
N ARG A 75 11.53 -13.90 -18.11
CA ARG A 75 10.29 -14.62 -18.48
C ARG A 75 9.58 -15.17 -17.24
N LEU A 76 10.32 -15.79 -16.32
CA LEU A 76 9.78 -16.31 -15.07
C LEU A 76 9.14 -15.20 -14.24
N ALA A 77 9.86 -14.09 -14.03
CA ALA A 77 9.37 -12.95 -13.26
C ALA A 77 8.15 -12.27 -13.91
N ARG A 78 8.16 -12.07 -15.23
CA ARG A 78 6.99 -11.52 -15.96
C ARG A 78 5.78 -12.43 -15.84
N HIS A 79 5.95 -13.74 -15.99
CA HIS A 79 4.86 -14.70 -15.87
C HIS A 79 4.25 -14.69 -14.46
N LEU A 80 5.08 -14.79 -13.42
CA LEU A 80 4.58 -14.77 -12.04
C LEU A 80 3.91 -13.44 -11.71
N ARG A 81 4.47 -12.30 -12.15
CA ARG A 81 3.84 -10.99 -11.95
C ARG A 81 2.47 -10.92 -12.62
N LEU A 82 2.35 -11.38 -13.86
CA LEU A 82 1.08 -11.44 -14.58
C LEU A 82 0.06 -12.31 -13.82
N VAL A 83 0.48 -13.46 -13.29
CA VAL A 83 -0.38 -14.32 -12.45
C VAL A 83 -0.88 -13.56 -11.22
N MET A 84 0.02 -12.92 -10.45
CA MET A 84 -0.35 -12.24 -9.21
C MET A 84 -1.30 -11.09 -9.49
N THR A 85 -1.04 -10.27 -10.51
CA THR A 85 -1.93 -9.17 -10.92
C THR A 85 -3.31 -9.69 -11.33
N ALA A 86 -3.37 -10.76 -12.15
CA ALA A 86 -4.64 -11.31 -12.61
C ALA A 86 -5.46 -11.91 -11.45
N ALA A 87 -4.80 -12.58 -10.51
CA ALA A 87 -5.43 -13.14 -9.33
C ALA A 87 -5.93 -12.04 -8.38
N ALA A 88 -5.12 -11.01 -8.11
CA ALA A 88 -5.45 -9.93 -7.19
C ALA A 88 -6.74 -9.19 -7.56
N ARG A 89 -6.97 -8.93 -8.85
CA ARG A 89 -8.20 -8.32 -9.38
C ARG A 89 -9.47 -9.12 -9.09
N ARG A 90 -9.32 -10.39 -8.72
CA ARG A 90 -10.37 -11.40 -8.56
C ARG A 90 -10.37 -12.01 -7.16
N ALA A 91 -9.52 -11.48 -6.28
CA ALA A 91 -9.23 -12.03 -4.97
C ALA A 91 -10.12 -11.40 -3.88
N ARG A 92 -10.45 -12.21 -2.87
CA ARG A 92 -10.81 -11.65 -1.55
C ARG A 92 -9.56 -11.04 -0.91
N PRO A 93 -9.70 -10.10 0.03
CA PRO A 93 -8.57 -9.61 0.81
C PRO A 93 -7.78 -10.77 1.45
N GLY A 94 -6.46 -10.79 1.25
CA GLY A 94 -5.59 -11.86 1.77
C GLY A 94 -5.76 -13.22 1.11
N ALA A 95 -6.24 -13.28 -0.14
CA ALA A 95 -6.38 -14.54 -0.86
C ALA A 95 -5.02 -15.23 -1.07
N ARG A 96 -5.07 -16.56 -1.19
CA ARG A 96 -3.88 -17.42 -1.26
C ARG A 96 -3.55 -17.80 -2.71
N ILE A 97 -2.27 -17.92 -3.03
CA ILE A 97 -1.79 -18.43 -4.32
C ILE A 97 -1.01 -19.71 -4.10
N VAL A 98 -1.53 -20.82 -4.62
CA VAL A 98 -0.96 -22.15 -4.46
C VAL A 98 0.20 -22.37 -5.44
N LEU A 99 1.41 -22.51 -4.91
CA LEU A 99 2.61 -22.90 -5.65
C LEU A 99 2.64 -24.42 -5.86
N GLY A 100 1.67 -24.91 -6.63
CA GLY A 100 1.41 -26.33 -6.87
C GLY A 100 1.96 -26.89 -8.18
N SER A 101 2.34 -26.09 -9.17
CA SER A 101 2.69 -26.58 -10.54
C SER A 101 3.87 -27.56 -10.61
N GLY A 102 3.62 -28.87 -10.46
CA GLY A 102 4.65 -29.90 -10.32
C GLY A 102 5.61 -30.03 -11.49
N ALA A 103 5.08 -30.05 -12.73
CA ALA A 103 5.89 -30.15 -13.93
C ALA A 103 6.90 -28.99 -14.07
N ALA A 104 6.51 -27.77 -13.66
CA ALA A 104 7.38 -26.60 -13.69
C ALA A 104 8.51 -26.66 -12.64
N ARG A 105 8.36 -27.51 -11.62
CA ARG A 105 9.30 -27.67 -10.50
C ARG A 105 10.23 -28.86 -10.65
N ARG A 106 10.09 -29.67 -11.69
CA ARG A 106 10.91 -30.86 -11.88
C ARG A 106 12.37 -30.47 -12.14
N THR A 107 13.30 -31.20 -11.54
CA THR A 107 14.73 -31.05 -11.85
C THR A 107 14.97 -31.41 -13.33
N PRO A 108 15.53 -30.51 -14.14
CA PRO A 108 15.84 -30.82 -15.53
C PRO A 108 16.92 -31.89 -15.68
N ASP A 109 16.90 -32.62 -16.80
CA ASP A 109 17.90 -33.65 -17.10
C ASP A 109 19.32 -33.04 -17.12
N GLY A 110 20.23 -33.64 -16.36
CA GLY A 110 21.63 -33.22 -16.29
C GLY A 110 21.90 -32.02 -15.36
N VAL A 111 20.91 -31.49 -14.66
CA VAL A 111 21.09 -30.47 -13.62
C VAL A 111 21.35 -31.15 -12.26
N GLU A 112 22.36 -30.68 -11.54
CA GLU A 112 22.64 -31.15 -10.19
C GLU A 112 21.47 -30.86 -9.23
N PRO A 113 20.98 -31.83 -8.45
CA PRO A 113 19.79 -31.66 -7.59
C PRO A 113 19.89 -30.47 -6.64
N ALA A 114 21.08 -30.19 -6.10
CA ALA A 114 21.30 -29.03 -5.23
C ALA A 114 21.14 -27.70 -5.98
N ALA A 115 21.57 -27.62 -7.24
CA ALA A 115 21.41 -26.43 -8.06
C ALA A 115 19.93 -26.20 -8.42
N ALA A 116 19.20 -27.27 -8.75
CA ALA A 116 17.77 -27.20 -8.99
C ALA A 116 16.98 -26.78 -7.74
N ARG A 117 17.32 -27.34 -6.57
CA ARG A 117 16.72 -26.95 -5.29
C ARG A 117 16.99 -25.49 -4.95
N ALA A 118 18.21 -25.00 -5.17
CA ALA A 118 18.56 -23.59 -4.98
C ALA A 118 17.83 -22.65 -5.95
N GLN A 119 17.64 -23.06 -7.22
CA GLN A 119 16.82 -22.30 -8.16
C GLN A 119 15.35 -22.28 -7.72
N LEU A 120 14.81 -23.41 -7.27
CA LEU A 120 13.44 -23.48 -6.77
C LEU A 120 13.25 -22.52 -5.59
N ALA A 121 14.22 -22.45 -4.66
CA ALA A 121 14.17 -21.50 -3.55
C ALA A 121 14.13 -20.04 -4.02
N ARG A 122 14.89 -19.69 -5.07
CA ARG A 122 14.82 -18.35 -5.70
C ARG A 122 13.44 -18.09 -6.31
N SER A 123 12.89 -19.05 -7.05
CA SER A 123 11.58 -18.91 -7.69
C SER A 123 10.44 -18.82 -6.67
N VAL A 124 10.50 -19.59 -5.57
CA VAL A 124 9.52 -19.53 -4.48
C VAL A 124 9.59 -18.19 -3.75
N ARG A 125 10.81 -17.68 -3.47
CA ARG A 125 11.01 -16.34 -2.90
C ARG A 125 10.40 -15.26 -3.79
N LEU A 126 10.68 -15.29 -5.08
CA LEU A 126 10.12 -14.34 -6.03
C LEU A 126 8.59 -14.41 -6.08
N ALA A 127 8.01 -15.62 -6.08
CA ALA A 127 6.56 -15.78 -6.05
C ALA A 127 5.95 -15.23 -4.75
N ARG A 128 6.60 -15.42 -3.59
CA ARG A 128 6.21 -14.82 -2.31
C ARG A 128 6.20 -13.31 -2.38
N ASP A 129 7.27 -12.72 -2.88
CA ASP A 129 7.43 -11.26 -2.92
C ASP A 129 6.39 -10.62 -3.86
N LEU A 130 6.23 -11.18 -5.07
CA LEU A 130 5.24 -10.71 -6.04
C LEU A 130 3.80 -10.90 -5.54
N ALA A 131 3.51 -11.95 -4.77
CA ALA A 131 2.18 -12.13 -4.17
C ALA A 131 1.92 -11.07 -3.11
N ALA A 132 2.91 -10.80 -2.24
CA ALA A 132 2.80 -9.80 -1.18
C ALA A 132 2.60 -8.39 -1.74
N GLU A 133 3.27 -8.02 -2.85
CA GLU A 133 3.08 -6.77 -3.59
C GLU A 133 1.61 -6.55 -4.01
N GLN A 134 0.84 -7.62 -4.18
CA GLN A 134 -0.55 -7.58 -4.63
C GLN A 134 -1.57 -7.87 -3.51
N GLY A 135 -1.13 -7.89 -2.24
CA GLY A 135 -1.99 -8.21 -1.10
C GLY A 135 -2.41 -9.69 -1.02
N LEU A 136 -1.71 -10.56 -1.75
CA LEU A 136 -1.92 -12.01 -1.79
C LEU A 136 -0.89 -12.73 -0.91
N GLU A 137 -1.19 -13.97 -0.54
CA GLU A 137 -0.26 -14.85 0.17
C GLU A 137 0.14 -16.04 -0.69
N ALA A 138 1.41 -16.11 -1.10
CA ALA A 138 1.91 -17.32 -1.76
C ALA A 138 2.11 -18.44 -0.74
N ILE A 139 1.63 -19.64 -1.06
CA ILE A 139 1.72 -20.82 -0.20
C ILE A 139 2.29 -22.00 -0.97
N LEU A 140 3.15 -22.77 -0.33
CA LEU A 140 3.89 -23.85 -0.99
C LEU A 140 3.16 -25.19 -0.84
N GLU A 141 2.89 -25.86 -1.95
CA GLU A 141 2.25 -27.16 -1.95
C GLU A 141 3.26 -28.29 -2.21
N PRO A 142 3.46 -29.22 -1.26
CA PRO A 142 4.19 -30.46 -1.52
C PRO A 142 3.37 -31.37 -2.44
N LEU A 143 4.02 -31.99 -3.42
CA LEU A 143 3.35 -32.96 -4.31
C LEU A 143 4.01 -34.33 -4.24
N HIS A 144 3.25 -35.36 -4.58
CA HIS A 144 3.82 -36.68 -4.71
C HIS A 144 4.86 -36.79 -5.84
N ARG A 145 5.81 -37.73 -5.70
CA ARG A 145 6.98 -37.96 -6.58
C ARG A 145 6.65 -38.21 -8.05
N GLY A 146 5.40 -38.54 -8.36
CA GLY A 146 4.97 -38.69 -9.74
C GLY A 146 4.91 -37.37 -10.49
N GLU A 147 4.59 -36.28 -9.80
CA GLU A 147 4.44 -34.94 -10.40
C GLU A 147 5.76 -34.16 -10.41
N THR A 148 6.56 -34.28 -9.36
CA THR A 148 7.87 -33.61 -9.23
C THR A 148 8.80 -34.40 -8.31
N ASP A 149 10.11 -34.27 -8.50
CA ASP A 149 11.13 -34.75 -7.58
C ASP A 149 11.48 -33.73 -6.48
N GLN A 150 10.96 -32.50 -6.57
CA GLN A 150 11.16 -31.43 -5.61
C GLN A 150 10.03 -31.37 -4.57
N ILE A 151 10.39 -31.40 -3.28
CA ILE A 151 9.50 -31.11 -2.14
C ILE A 151 8.25 -32.00 -2.15
N THR A 152 8.44 -33.26 -1.72
CA THR A 152 7.39 -34.28 -1.88
C THR A 152 6.67 -34.68 -0.60
N THR A 153 6.87 -33.97 0.50
CA THR A 153 6.20 -34.25 1.78
C THR A 153 5.88 -32.93 2.48
N LEU A 154 4.86 -32.90 3.31
CA LEU A 154 4.48 -31.74 4.12
C LEU A 154 5.62 -31.33 5.05
N ALA A 155 6.22 -32.29 5.75
CA ALA A 155 7.40 -32.02 6.57
C ALA A 155 8.59 -31.51 5.73
N GLY A 156 8.77 -32.05 4.52
CA GLY A 156 9.83 -31.61 3.60
C GLY A 156 9.63 -30.20 3.05
N ALA A 157 8.38 -29.78 2.83
CA ALA A 157 8.05 -28.41 2.43
C ALA A 157 8.40 -27.42 3.54
N ILE A 158 8.02 -27.72 4.77
CA ILE A 158 8.34 -26.89 5.94
C ILE A 158 9.87 -26.81 6.12
N ALA A 159 10.57 -27.95 6.07
CA ALA A 159 12.02 -27.98 6.18
C ALA A 159 12.71 -27.18 5.06
N PHE A 160 12.20 -27.25 3.82
CA PHE A 160 12.72 -26.46 2.70
C PHE A 160 12.53 -24.95 2.93
N LEU A 161 11.35 -24.54 3.39
CA LEU A 161 11.07 -23.13 3.68
C LEU A 161 11.98 -22.61 4.79
N ASP A 162 12.13 -23.37 5.88
CA ASP A 162 12.98 -23.00 7.00
C ASP A 162 14.48 -23.00 6.62
N GLU A 163 14.93 -23.95 5.79
CA GLU A 163 16.32 -24.04 5.27
C GLU A 163 16.72 -22.83 4.39
N HIS A 164 15.74 -22.20 3.74
CA HIS A 164 15.98 -21.13 2.78
C HIS A 164 15.49 -19.76 3.26
N ASP A 165 15.31 -19.56 4.56
CA ASP A 165 14.85 -18.28 5.13
C ASP A 165 13.50 -17.81 4.56
N LEU A 166 12.60 -18.76 4.31
CA LEU A 166 11.22 -18.56 3.85
C LEU A 166 10.21 -19.07 4.90
N GLY A 167 10.61 -19.08 6.18
CA GLY A 167 9.81 -19.59 7.29
C GLY A 167 8.51 -18.80 7.54
N ASP A 168 8.43 -17.59 6.97
CA ASP A 168 7.23 -16.75 6.94
C ASP A 168 6.15 -17.28 5.98
N MET A 169 6.53 -18.13 5.02
CA MET A 169 5.57 -18.82 4.15
C MET A 169 4.93 -20.03 4.85
N ARG A 170 3.69 -20.28 4.44
CA ARG A 170 2.88 -21.41 4.87
C ARG A 170 2.72 -22.43 3.75
N VAL A 171 2.22 -23.61 4.11
CA VAL A 171 2.08 -24.76 3.20
C VAL A 171 0.63 -25.14 2.96
N VAL A 172 0.40 -25.84 1.84
CA VAL A 172 -0.85 -26.56 1.57
C VAL A 172 -0.74 -27.96 2.13
N ALA A 173 -1.79 -28.43 2.81
CA ALA A 173 -1.96 -29.85 3.08
C ALA A 173 -2.95 -30.45 2.09
N ASP A 174 -2.46 -31.25 1.16
CA ASP A 174 -3.26 -31.94 0.16
C ASP A 174 -3.35 -33.44 0.50
N LEU A 175 -4.57 -33.95 0.69
CA LEU A 175 -4.79 -35.34 1.07
C LEU A 175 -4.28 -36.32 0.01
N PHE A 176 -4.44 -36.02 -1.27
CA PHE A 176 -3.97 -36.90 -2.34
C PHE A 176 -2.46 -37.06 -2.33
N HIS A 177 -1.71 -35.97 -2.17
CA HIS A 177 -0.26 -36.00 -2.09
C HIS A 177 0.24 -36.70 -0.82
N LEU A 178 -0.35 -36.42 0.34
CA LEU A 178 -0.05 -37.10 1.60
C LEU A 178 -0.22 -38.62 1.49
N MET A 179 -1.35 -39.09 0.94
CA MET A 179 -1.64 -40.52 0.80
C MET A 179 -0.73 -41.21 -0.21
N ARG A 180 -0.40 -40.55 -1.33
CA ARG A 180 0.52 -41.07 -2.35
C ARG A 180 1.95 -41.21 -1.86
N GLU A 181 2.37 -40.36 -0.92
CA GLU A 181 3.71 -40.38 -0.32
C GLU A 181 3.76 -41.17 0.99
N HIS A 182 2.63 -41.78 1.40
CA HIS A 182 2.49 -42.53 2.64
C HIS A 182 2.89 -41.71 3.88
N GLU A 183 2.59 -40.40 3.87
CA GLU A 183 2.88 -39.50 4.99
C GLU A 183 1.79 -39.64 6.06
N ASP A 184 2.22 -39.76 7.33
CA ASP A 184 1.31 -39.94 8.47
C ASP A 184 0.50 -38.66 8.71
N LEU A 185 -0.82 -38.80 8.90
CA LEU A 185 -1.72 -37.69 9.22
C LEU A 185 -1.37 -37.00 10.56
N GLU A 186 -0.61 -37.66 11.43
CA GLU A 186 -0.03 -37.02 12.62
C GLU A 186 0.92 -35.87 12.26
N VAL A 187 1.57 -35.91 11.09
CA VAL A 187 2.40 -34.79 10.60
C VAL A 187 1.51 -33.57 10.32
N VAL A 188 0.33 -33.77 9.74
CA VAL A 188 -0.67 -32.72 9.51
C VAL A 188 -1.10 -32.09 10.82
N ARG A 189 -1.45 -32.91 11.82
CA ARG A 189 -1.84 -32.44 13.15
C ARG A 189 -0.72 -31.62 13.80
N ARG A 190 0.52 -32.14 13.78
CA ARG A 190 1.69 -31.49 14.38
C ARG A 190 2.03 -30.15 13.73
N HIS A 191 1.87 -30.05 12.42
CA HIS A 191 2.27 -28.88 11.65
C HIS A 191 1.11 -27.98 11.22
N ALA A 192 -0.09 -28.17 11.77
CA ALA A 192 -1.28 -27.41 11.40
C ALA A 192 -1.12 -25.88 11.53
N GLY A 193 -0.31 -25.40 12.47
CA GLY A 193 0.03 -23.96 12.57
C GLY A 193 0.84 -23.39 11.40
N ARG A 194 1.44 -24.25 10.55
CA ARG A 194 2.14 -23.88 9.31
C ARG A 194 1.27 -24.07 8.06
N ILE A 195 0.05 -24.57 8.20
CA ILE A 195 -0.88 -24.79 7.08
C ILE A 195 -1.71 -23.53 6.84
N ALA A 196 -1.79 -23.10 5.57
CA ALA A 196 -2.62 -21.97 5.16
C ALA A 196 -3.88 -22.39 4.39
N HIS A 197 -3.82 -23.54 3.71
CA HIS A 197 -4.87 -24.07 2.85
C HIS A 197 -4.85 -25.59 2.85
N ALA A 198 -5.97 -26.22 2.51
CA ALA A 198 -5.99 -27.67 2.32
C ALA A 198 -6.82 -28.07 1.11
N HIS A 199 -6.33 -29.09 0.41
CA HIS A 199 -6.96 -29.69 -0.75
C HIS A 199 -7.40 -31.13 -0.46
N LEU A 200 -8.50 -31.53 -1.09
CA LEU A 200 -9.19 -32.79 -0.84
C LEU A 200 -9.47 -33.53 -2.15
N ALA A 201 -8.99 -34.78 -2.21
CA ALA A 201 -9.46 -35.77 -3.16
C ALA A 201 -9.55 -37.13 -2.46
N ASP A 202 -10.38 -38.02 -2.98
CA ASP A 202 -10.47 -39.40 -2.51
C ASP A 202 -9.48 -40.31 -3.27
N THR A 203 -9.50 -41.60 -2.96
CA THR A 203 -8.66 -42.62 -3.59
C THR A 203 -8.69 -42.52 -5.11
N ASP A 204 -7.51 -42.46 -5.72
CA ASP A 204 -7.29 -42.27 -7.16
C ASP A 204 -7.75 -40.90 -7.71
N ARG A 205 -7.65 -39.84 -6.87
CA ARG A 205 -8.02 -38.45 -7.21
C ARG A 205 -9.50 -38.30 -7.56
N ARG A 206 -10.37 -39.20 -7.08
CA ARG A 206 -11.82 -39.15 -7.28
C ARG A 206 -12.50 -38.14 -6.36
N PRO A 207 -13.76 -37.73 -6.63
CA PRO A 207 -14.52 -36.89 -5.72
C PRO A 207 -14.63 -37.50 -4.31
N PRO A 208 -14.46 -36.69 -3.24
CA PRO A 208 -14.64 -37.12 -1.85
C PRO A 208 -15.94 -37.92 -1.62
N GLY A 209 -15.83 -39.05 -0.92
CA GLY A 209 -16.96 -39.94 -0.61
C GLY A 209 -17.16 -41.08 -1.61
N GLN A 210 -16.37 -41.14 -2.69
CA GLN A 210 -16.40 -42.23 -3.67
C GLN A 210 -15.27 -43.27 -3.48
N GLY A 211 -14.33 -43.01 -2.56
CA GLY A 211 -13.20 -43.89 -2.25
C GLY A 211 -13.18 -44.37 -0.80
N ASP A 212 -12.00 -44.77 -0.36
CA ASP A 212 -11.74 -45.36 0.96
C ASP A 212 -10.61 -44.65 1.70
N TRP A 213 -10.15 -43.50 1.20
CA TRP A 213 -9.13 -42.71 1.88
C TRP A 213 -9.69 -42.00 3.12
N PRO A 214 -8.83 -41.74 4.12
CA PRO A 214 -9.27 -41.37 5.47
C PRO A 214 -9.65 -39.87 5.59
N LEU A 215 -10.60 -39.40 4.78
CA LEU A 215 -11.05 -38.00 4.69
C LEU A 215 -11.39 -37.40 6.07
N ALA A 216 -12.19 -38.11 6.86
CA ALA A 216 -12.58 -37.64 8.20
C ALA A 216 -11.39 -37.56 9.16
N ALA A 217 -10.43 -38.49 9.07
CA ALA A 217 -9.24 -38.45 9.91
C ALA A 217 -8.31 -37.31 9.53
N PHE A 218 -8.20 -37.00 8.23
CA PHE A 218 -7.43 -35.86 7.73
C PHE A 218 -8.01 -34.53 8.20
N LEU A 219 -9.31 -34.32 8.00
CA LEU A 219 -10.01 -33.12 8.47
C LEU A 219 -9.94 -32.99 9.99
N THR A 220 -10.11 -34.10 10.72
CA THR A 220 -9.91 -34.12 12.18
C THR A 220 -8.49 -33.71 12.58
N ALA A 221 -7.46 -34.24 11.91
CA ALA A 221 -6.07 -33.88 12.17
C ALA A 221 -5.82 -32.37 11.93
N LEU A 222 -6.38 -31.79 10.86
CA LEU A 222 -6.33 -30.35 10.61
C LEU A 222 -6.99 -29.55 11.74
N ARG A 223 -8.24 -29.88 12.10
CA ARG A 223 -9.01 -29.14 13.11
C ARG A 223 -8.39 -29.25 14.51
N GLU A 224 -8.03 -30.45 14.94
CA GLU A 224 -7.38 -30.70 16.24
C GLU A 224 -5.99 -30.07 16.32
N GLY A 225 -5.27 -29.98 15.20
CA GLY A 225 -4.00 -29.26 15.09
C GLY A 225 -4.15 -27.73 15.12
N GLY A 226 -5.37 -27.20 15.02
CA GLY A 226 -5.68 -25.78 15.10
C GLY A 226 -5.89 -25.08 13.76
N TYR A 227 -5.88 -25.80 12.62
CA TYR A 227 -6.20 -25.22 11.33
C TYR A 227 -7.71 -24.98 11.17
N GLN A 228 -8.11 -23.71 11.12
CA GLN A 228 -9.51 -23.29 11.01
C GLN A 228 -9.89 -22.73 9.62
N GLY A 229 -8.95 -22.78 8.67
CA GLY A 229 -9.15 -22.24 7.33
C GLY A 229 -10.03 -23.11 6.43
N ALA A 230 -10.31 -22.55 5.24
CA ALA A 230 -11.10 -23.15 4.19
C ALA A 230 -10.43 -24.40 3.59
N VAL A 231 -11.23 -25.26 2.96
CA VAL A 231 -10.73 -26.45 2.26
C VAL A 231 -11.37 -26.54 0.88
N SER A 232 -10.58 -26.90 -0.13
CA SER A 232 -11.07 -27.03 -1.51
C SER A 232 -11.03 -28.49 -1.97
N ILE A 233 -12.05 -28.91 -2.71
CA ILE A 233 -12.03 -30.18 -3.43
C ILE A 233 -11.19 -30.01 -4.70
N GLU A 234 -10.11 -30.79 -4.81
CA GLU A 234 -9.23 -30.87 -5.98
C GLU A 234 -9.20 -32.32 -6.49
N CYS A 235 -10.21 -32.71 -7.27
CA CYS A 235 -10.34 -34.05 -7.81
C CYS A 235 -10.55 -34.05 -9.33
N GLU A 236 -10.45 -35.23 -9.94
CA GLU A 236 -10.85 -35.47 -11.31
C GLU A 236 -12.36 -35.71 -11.37
N TRP A 237 -13.08 -34.75 -11.93
CA TRP A 237 -14.52 -34.85 -12.18
C TRP A 237 -14.80 -35.60 -13.48
N GLN A 238 -15.71 -36.57 -13.47
CA GLN A 238 -16.26 -37.12 -14.71
C GLN A 238 -17.38 -36.21 -15.22
N ASP A 239 -18.23 -35.75 -14.30
CA ASP A 239 -19.26 -34.74 -14.53
C ASP A 239 -19.44 -33.93 -13.24
N LEU A 240 -18.76 -32.77 -13.17
CA LEU A 240 -18.81 -31.90 -11.99
C LEU A 240 -20.25 -31.53 -11.59
N ALA A 241 -21.13 -31.29 -12.56
CA ALA A 241 -22.50 -30.89 -12.27
C ALA A 241 -23.32 -32.02 -11.63
N ALA A 242 -23.00 -33.28 -11.94
CA ALA A 242 -23.65 -34.45 -11.35
C ALA A 242 -23.03 -34.87 -10.00
N GLU A 243 -21.74 -34.62 -9.79
CA GLU A 243 -20.97 -35.20 -8.68
C GLU A 243 -20.70 -34.22 -7.53
N ALA A 244 -20.63 -32.91 -7.80
CA ALA A 244 -20.13 -31.93 -6.83
C ALA A 244 -20.97 -31.83 -5.55
N ALA A 245 -22.29 -31.98 -5.64
CA ALA A 245 -23.17 -31.86 -4.48
C ALA A 245 -22.95 -32.98 -3.45
N ASP A 246 -22.79 -34.22 -3.94
CA ASP A 246 -22.52 -35.39 -3.10
C ASP A 246 -21.12 -35.30 -2.49
N ALA A 247 -20.13 -34.84 -3.26
CA ALA A 247 -18.77 -34.64 -2.78
C ALA A 247 -18.68 -33.59 -1.66
N LEU A 248 -19.33 -32.43 -1.84
CA LEU A 248 -19.43 -31.40 -0.80
C LEU A 248 -20.17 -31.92 0.44
N ALA A 249 -21.23 -32.72 0.27
CA ALA A 249 -21.94 -33.33 1.38
C ALA A 249 -21.04 -34.31 2.16
N ALA A 250 -20.23 -35.11 1.47
CA ALA A 250 -19.26 -36.00 2.10
C ALA A 250 -18.19 -35.24 2.90
N VAL A 251 -17.63 -34.16 2.33
CA VAL A 251 -16.67 -33.29 3.02
C VAL A 251 -17.30 -32.66 4.27
N ARG A 252 -18.49 -32.07 4.14
CA ARG A 252 -19.20 -31.44 5.27
C ARG A 252 -19.57 -32.43 6.37
N ALA A 253 -19.90 -33.67 6.01
CA ALA A 253 -20.17 -34.72 6.98
C ALA A 253 -18.90 -35.21 7.70
N ALA A 254 -17.74 -35.13 7.02
CA ALA A 254 -16.44 -35.56 7.53
C ALA A 254 -15.70 -34.46 8.33
N ASP A 255 -16.02 -33.18 8.12
CA ASP A 255 -15.39 -32.04 8.77
C ASP A 255 -16.00 -31.77 10.16
N PRO A 256 -15.29 -32.01 11.26
CA PRO A 256 -15.83 -31.75 12.60
C PRO A 256 -16.02 -30.24 12.79
N SER A 257 -17.24 -29.82 13.19
CA SER A 257 -17.52 -28.42 13.48
C SER A 257 -16.56 -27.92 14.56
N ALA A 258 -15.94 -26.76 14.32
CA ALA A 258 -15.02 -26.14 15.28
C ALA A 258 -15.72 -25.98 16.64
N ALA A 259 -15.30 -26.76 17.63
CA ALA A 259 -15.67 -26.49 19.01
C ALA A 259 -15.13 -25.09 19.38
N PRO A 260 -15.90 -24.26 20.11
CA PRO A 260 -15.43 -22.94 20.50
C PRO A 260 -14.18 -23.09 21.37
N ALA A 261 -13.03 -22.66 20.85
CA ALA A 261 -11.83 -22.51 21.66
C ALA A 261 -12.10 -21.43 22.72
N SER A 262 -11.91 -21.78 23.99
CA SER A 262 -11.99 -20.86 25.11
C SER A 262 -11.04 -19.69 24.90
N ALA A 263 -11.58 -18.47 24.93
CA ALA A 263 -10.84 -17.23 24.79
C ALA A 263 -9.67 -17.13 25.80
N PRO A 264 -8.48 -16.66 25.39
CA PRO A 264 -7.47 -16.24 26.34
C PRO A 264 -7.93 -14.92 26.99
N THR A 265 -8.02 -14.94 28.31
CA THR A 265 -8.23 -13.73 29.13
C THR A 265 -7.03 -12.79 28.99
N ALA A 266 -7.26 -11.60 28.43
CA ALA A 266 -6.30 -10.51 28.47
C ALA A 266 -6.10 -10.02 29.92
N PRO A 267 -4.87 -9.73 30.38
CA PRO A 267 -4.68 -9.03 31.64
C PRO A 267 -5.02 -7.55 31.44
N SER A 268 -6.04 -7.10 32.17
CA SER A 268 -6.31 -5.68 32.39
C SER A 268 -5.19 -5.08 33.24
N ALA A 269 -4.38 -4.19 32.65
CA ALA A 269 -3.54 -3.28 33.38
C ALA A 269 -4.17 -1.88 33.26
N ALA A 270 -4.75 -1.41 34.36
CA ALA A 270 -5.21 -0.03 34.47
C ALA A 270 -4.02 0.92 34.35
N LEU A 271 -4.11 1.87 33.42
CA LEU A 271 -3.18 3.00 33.33
C LEU A 271 -3.50 4.01 34.44
N PRO A 272 -2.48 4.65 35.06
CA PRO A 272 -2.71 5.62 36.11
C PRO A 272 -3.25 6.93 35.53
N ALA A 273 -4.29 7.45 36.16
CA ALA A 273 -4.75 8.81 35.96
C ALA A 273 -3.84 9.79 36.72
N GLY A 274 -3.42 10.85 36.02
CA GLY A 274 -3.01 12.10 36.64
C GLY A 274 -1.74 12.71 36.05
N SER A 275 -1.91 13.79 35.27
CA SER A 275 -0.92 14.86 35.18
C SER A 275 -1.58 16.15 34.67
N SER A 276 -1.25 17.25 35.34
CA SER A 276 -1.65 18.66 35.21
C SER A 276 -2.24 19.16 33.88
N ALA A 277 -3.20 20.09 33.99
CA ALA A 277 -3.90 20.78 32.90
C ALA A 277 -3.03 21.64 31.95
N ASP A 278 -1.71 21.73 32.14
CA ASP A 278 -0.80 22.61 31.38
C ASP A 278 0.32 21.87 30.60
N GLY A 279 0.28 20.52 30.52
CA GLY A 279 1.30 19.71 29.82
C GLY A 279 0.86 19.17 28.45
N PRO A 280 1.79 18.61 27.64
CA PRO A 280 1.42 17.93 26.41
C PRO A 280 0.52 16.72 26.70
N ARG A 281 -0.53 16.56 25.90
CA ARG A 281 -1.47 15.43 25.96
C ARG A 281 -1.27 14.54 24.75
N GLU A 282 -1.33 13.23 24.94
CA GLU A 282 -1.13 12.26 23.87
C GLU A 282 -2.06 11.06 24.04
N ALA A 283 -2.70 10.62 22.97
CA ALA A 283 -3.56 9.43 22.98
C ALA A 283 -3.59 8.75 21.60
N ALA A 284 -3.96 7.47 21.59
CA ALA A 284 -4.35 6.78 20.37
C ALA A 284 -5.80 7.15 20.03
N VAL A 285 -6.09 7.44 18.76
CA VAL A 285 -7.43 7.83 18.27
C VAL A 285 -8.11 6.71 17.47
N THR A 286 -7.33 5.79 16.89
CA THR A 286 -7.79 4.52 16.31
C THR A 286 -6.70 3.46 16.44
N ALA A 287 -7.07 2.20 16.58
CA ALA A 287 -6.15 1.06 16.61
C ALA A 287 -5.79 0.52 15.21
N ASN A 288 -6.39 1.08 14.15
CA ASN A 288 -6.13 0.72 12.76
C ASN A 288 -6.30 1.95 11.89
N GLY A 289 -5.21 2.45 11.32
CA GLY A 289 -5.20 3.61 10.44
C GLY A 289 -3.81 3.94 9.89
N GLY A 290 -3.75 4.37 8.63
CA GLY A 290 -2.54 4.85 7.99
C GLY A 290 -2.85 5.84 6.86
N TRP A 291 -1.83 6.54 6.38
CA TRP A 291 -1.96 7.53 5.29
C TRP A 291 -0.70 7.61 4.44
N CYS A 292 -0.88 7.94 3.16
CA CYS A 292 0.19 8.36 2.27
C CYS A 292 0.58 9.83 2.50
N TRP A 293 1.83 10.18 2.20
CA TRP A 293 2.36 11.54 2.39
C TRP A 293 2.29 12.42 1.14
N PHE A 294 1.80 11.93 0.00
CA PHE A 294 1.59 12.73 -1.21
C PHE A 294 0.20 13.41 -1.27
N GLN A 295 -0.54 13.40 -0.16
CA GLN A 295 -1.90 13.93 -0.06
C GLN A 295 -2.01 14.92 1.08
N ASP A 296 -2.22 16.19 0.74
CA ASP A 296 -2.56 17.25 1.69
C ASP A 296 -3.85 17.99 1.32
N GLU A 297 -4.57 18.56 2.28
CA GLU A 297 -4.37 18.37 3.72
C GLU A 297 -5.12 17.12 4.17
N ARG A 298 -4.41 16.13 4.72
CA ARG A 298 -5.02 14.89 5.24
C ARG A 298 -5.47 14.99 6.69
N ALA A 299 -5.06 16.05 7.38
CA ALA A 299 -5.50 16.38 8.72
C ALA A 299 -5.59 17.91 8.86
N LEU A 300 -6.60 18.41 9.57
CA LEU A 300 -6.85 19.83 9.80
C LEU A 300 -7.42 20.06 11.19
N VAL A 301 -7.04 21.17 11.83
CA VAL A 301 -7.67 21.65 13.07
C VAL A 301 -8.65 22.79 12.77
N ASP A 302 -9.89 22.66 13.26
CA ASP A 302 -10.79 23.79 13.40
C ASP A 302 -10.57 24.47 14.75
N ALA A 303 -9.75 25.53 14.76
CA ALA A 303 -9.41 26.28 15.95
C ALA A 303 -10.63 26.91 16.66
N ALA A 304 -11.74 27.15 15.95
CA ALA A 304 -12.93 27.73 16.57
C ALA A 304 -13.62 26.75 17.52
N THR A 305 -13.46 25.45 17.27
CA THR A 305 -14.06 24.38 18.06
C THR A 305 -13.04 23.55 18.84
N GLY A 306 -11.74 23.70 18.56
CA GLY A 306 -10.70 22.84 19.13
C GLY A 306 -10.76 21.41 18.58
N THR A 307 -11.30 21.22 17.37
CA THR A 307 -11.55 19.89 16.80
C THR A 307 -10.51 19.57 15.72
N LEU A 308 -9.88 18.41 15.82
CA LEU A 308 -9.06 17.81 14.77
C LEU A 308 -9.92 16.92 13.88
N LEU A 309 -9.78 17.08 12.57
CA LEU A 309 -10.20 16.11 11.57
C LEU A 309 -8.96 15.42 11.03
N LEU A 310 -8.94 14.09 11.03
CA LEU A 310 -7.82 13.30 10.53
C LEU A 310 -8.34 12.18 9.63
N GLY A 311 -7.94 12.20 8.36
CA GLY A 311 -8.15 11.10 7.43
C GLY A 311 -7.19 9.94 7.73
N ALA A 312 -7.69 8.72 7.65
CA ALA A 312 -6.87 7.52 7.65
C ALA A 312 -7.58 6.38 6.92
N VAL A 313 -6.82 5.42 6.40
CA VAL A 313 -7.35 4.19 5.82
C VAL A 313 -7.11 3.04 6.79
N ALA A 314 -8.13 2.22 7.05
CA ALA A 314 -7.94 1.01 7.85
C ALA A 314 -7.30 -0.09 6.99
N SER A 315 -6.24 -0.73 7.49
CA SER A 315 -5.58 -1.83 6.77
C SER A 315 -6.16 -3.19 7.13
N VAL A 316 -6.14 -4.11 6.17
CA VAL A 316 -6.38 -5.55 6.42
C VAL A 316 -5.38 -6.16 7.40
N GLY A 317 -4.21 -5.54 7.57
CA GLY A 317 -3.18 -6.00 8.50
C GLY A 317 -3.39 -5.56 9.95
N GLY A 318 -4.21 -4.52 10.18
CA GLY A 318 -4.40 -3.92 11.49
C GLY A 318 -5.57 -4.49 12.29
N ALA A 319 -5.82 -3.89 13.46
CA ALA A 319 -6.91 -4.29 14.33
C ALA A 319 -8.27 -4.28 13.60
N ASP A 320 -9.02 -5.39 13.70
CA ASP A 320 -10.31 -5.59 13.00
C ASP A 320 -10.22 -5.49 11.46
N GLY A 321 -9.03 -5.72 10.90
CA GLY A 321 -8.72 -5.55 9.47
C GLY A 321 -9.49 -6.48 8.53
N GLU A 322 -9.93 -7.66 8.97
CA GLU A 322 -10.79 -8.55 8.17
C GLU A 322 -12.13 -7.88 7.81
N ARG A 323 -12.64 -7.05 8.71
CA ARG A 323 -13.91 -6.34 8.53
C ARG A 323 -13.72 -4.93 8.00
N ARG A 324 -12.69 -4.23 8.47
CA ARG A 324 -12.45 -2.81 8.19
C ARG A 324 -11.46 -2.53 7.07
N GLY A 325 -10.78 -3.55 6.55
CA GLY A 325 -9.74 -3.37 5.55
C GLY A 325 -10.24 -2.58 4.34
N GLY A 326 -9.63 -1.42 4.12
CA GLY A 326 -9.99 -0.45 3.09
C GLY A 326 -11.06 0.57 3.46
N ASP A 327 -11.54 0.60 4.71
CA ASP A 327 -12.39 1.69 5.18
C ASP A 327 -11.62 3.01 5.08
N VAL A 328 -12.16 3.96 4.31
CA VAL A 328 -11.69 5.35 4.26
C VAL A 328 -12.36 6.09 5.41
N ASP A 329 -11.62 6.34 6.47
CA ASP A 329 -12.12 6.89 7.71
C ASP A 329 -11.76 8.35 7.91
N LEU A 330 -12.64 9.07 8.60
CA LEU A 330 -12.44 10.39 9.13
C LEU A 330 -12.57 10.33 10.65
N HIS A 331 -11.47 10.56 11.35
CA HIS A 331 -11.43 10.68 12.80
C HIS A 331 -11.68 12.13 13.21
N VAL A 332 -12.70 12.35 14.04
CA VAL A 332 -13.05 13.67 14.59
C VAL A 332 -12.71 13.67 16.08
N VAL A 333 -11.79 14.54 16.49
CA VAL A 333 -11.16 14.49 17.80
C VAL A 333 -11.25 15.85 18.49
N ASP A 334 -11.87 15.88 19.67
CA ASP A 334 -11.84 17.01 20.59
C ASP A 334 -10.45 17.08 21.25
N LEU A 335 -9.65 18.06 20.85
CA LEU A 335 -8.27 18.22 21.34
C LEU A 335 -8.23 18.65 22.81
N ASP A 336 -9.29 19.27 23.31
CA ASP A 336 -9.41 19.65 24.73
C ASP A 336 -9.81 18.49 25.63
N ARG A 337 -10.23 17.37 25.05
CA ARG A 337 -10.58 16.14 25.76
C ARG A 337 -9.73 14.95 25.33
N LEU A 338 -8.63 15.17 24.59
CA LEU A 338 -7.78 14.12 24.05
C LEU A 338 -7.39 13.08 25.12
N GLY A 339 -7.74 11.82 24.87
CA GLY A 339 -7.51 10.69 25.78
C GLY A 339 -8.68 10.36 26.70
N GLU A 340 -9.72 11.20 26.76
CA GLU A 340 -10.98 10.88 27.44
C GLU A 340 -11.87 9.98 26.58
N GLU A 341 -12.70 9.17 27.24
CA GLU A 341 -13.74 8.38 26.57
C GLU A 341 -14.72 9.30 25.82
N GLY A 342 -14.95 9.01 24.54
CA GLY A 342 -15.81 9.80 23.67
C GLY A 342 -15.21 11.14 23.21
N ALA A 343 -13.90 11.38 23.40
CA ALA A 343 -13.22 12.54 22.82
C ALA A 343 -12.90 12.37 21.33
N ALA A 344 -12.86 11.14 20.83
CA ALA A 344 -12.69 10.84 19.42
C ALA A 344 -13.89 10.04 18.90
N SER A 345 -14.33 10.34 17.69
CA SER A 345 -15.30 9.55 16.93
C SER A 345 -14.72 9.24 15.54
N THR A 346 -15.21 8.16 14.93
CA THR A 346 -14.80 7.76 13.59
C THR A 346 -16.03 7.69 12.70
N LEU A 347 -15.93 8.35 11.54
CA LEU A 347 -16.90 8.26 10.47
C LEU A 347 -16.25 7.57 9.28
N THR A 348 -16.86 6.50 8.78
CA THR A 348 -16.40 5.85 7.55
C THR A 348 -17.01 6.55 6.34
N LEU A 349 -16.17 7.26 5.58
CA LEU A 349 -16.54 7.94 4.33
C LEU A 349 -16.83 6.93 3.22
N HIS A 350 -16.03 5.86 3.12
CA HIS A 350 -16.27 4.77 2.18
C HIS A 350 -15.88 3.43 2.83
N PRO A 351 -16.81 2.49 3.02
CA PRO A 351 -16.48 1.18 3.59
C PRO A 351 -15.74 0.31 2.57
N GLY A 352 -14.64 -0.32 2.98
CA GLY A 352 -13.89 -1.30 2.17
C GLY A 352 -13.56 -0.87 0.74
N LEU A 353 -13.08 0.36 0.54
CA LEU A 353 -12.72 0.89 -0.78
C LEU A 353 -11.55 0.10 -1.40
N GLU A 354 -10.37 0.18 -0.78
CA GLU A 354 -9.14 -0.55 -1.09
C GLU A 354 -8.25 -0.46 0.15
N SER A 355 -7.68 -1.58 0.61
CA SER A 355 -6.75 -1.55 1.75
C SER A 355 -5.40 -1.02 1.29
N ASP A 356 -5.30 0.30 1.09
CA ASP A 356 -4.10 1.02 0.66
C ASP A 356 -4.09 2.41 1.32
N ASP A 357 -2.98 2.80 1.95
CA ASP A 357 -2.83 4.12 2.59
C ASP A 357 -2.93 5.32 1.60
N HIS A 358 -2.85 5.06 0.29
CA HIS A 358 -3.02 6.03 -0.79
C HIS A 358 -4.48 6.46 -0.98
N ASP A 359 -5.44 5.72 -0.42
CA ASP A 359 -6.88 6.03 -0.51
C ASP A 359 -7.31 7.11 0.49
N ASN A 360 -6.34 7.65 1.23
CA ASN A 360 -6.54 8.63 2.28
C ASN A 360 -7.24 9.92 1.76
N PRO A 361 -8.24 10.45 2.48
CA PRO A 361 -8.98 11.63 2.02
C PRO A 361 -8.18 12.91 2.21
N ALA A 362 -8.20 13.77 1.19
CA ALA A 362 -7.85 15.17 1.30
C ALA A 362 -9.04 15.97 1.83
N LEU A 363 -8.80 16.88 2.75
CA LEU A 363 -9.81 17.63 3.48
C LEU A 363 -9.79 19.11 3.10
N TRP A 364 -10.96 19.71 3.04
CA TRP A 364 -11.12 21.13 2.80
C TRP A 364 -12.26 21.72 3.62
N ARG A 365 -12.00 22.89 4.22
CA ARG A 365 -13.02 23.67 4.94
C ARG A 365 -13.65 24.65 3.96
N ARG A 366 -14.92 24.42 3.64
CA ARG A 366 -15.68 25.27 2.71
C ARG A 366 -15.97 26.63 3.32
N THR A 367 -16.18 27.61 2.45
CA THR A 367 -16.57 28.99 2.76
C THR A 367 -17.93 29.09 3.46
N ASP A 368 -18.83 28.14 3.20
CA ASP A 368 -20.12 28.00 3.91
C ASP A 368 -19.99 27.32 5.28
N GLY A 369 -18.77 26.97 5.67
CA GLY A 369 -18.46 26.29 6.90
C GLY A 369 -18.79 24.81 6.88
N ARG A 370 -19.10 24.16 5.75
CA ARG A 370 -19.15 22.69 5.66
C ARG A 370 -17.75 22.10 5.40
N TRP A 371 -17.63 20.78 5.44
CA TRP A 371 -16.40 20.05 5.15
C TRP A 371 -16.53 19.30 3.84
N LEU A 372 -15.43 19.22 3.12
CA LEU A 372 -15.26 18.43 1.91
C LEU A 372 -14.16 17.40 2.16
N ALA A 373 -14.41 16.17 1.73
CA ALA A 373 -13.42 15.09 1.71
C ALA A 373 -13.35 14.53 0.29
N VAL A 374 -12.15 14.47 -0.29
CA VAL A 374 -11.89 13.98 -1.66
C VAL A 374 -10.88 12.84 -1.60
N TYR A 375 -11.20 11.71 -2.23
CA TYR A 375 -10.37 10.49 -2.22
C TYR A 375 -10.49 9.72 -3.53
N SER A 376 -9.57 8.77 -3.76
CA SER A 376 -9.54 7.89 -4.93
C SER A 376 -8.87 6.58 -4.53
N ARG A 377 -8.95 5.55 -5.37
CA ARG A 377 -8.12 4.37 -5.19
C ARG A 377 -6.65 4.62 -5.55
N HIS A 378 -5.79 3.61 -5.41
CA HIS A 378 -4.41 3.65 -5.89
C HIS A 378 -4.26 3.02 -7.29
N LYS A 379 -4.59 3.78 -8.35
CA LYS A 379 -4.47 3.37 -9.77
C LYS A 379 -5.33 2.16 -10.17
N SER A 380 -6.18 1.66 -9.29
CA SER A 380 -7.04 0.51 -9.56
C SER A 380 -8.41 0.91 -10.13
N ASP A 381 -8.76 2.20 -10.13
CA ASP A 381 -9.84 2.77 -10.92
C ASP A 381 -9.62 4.25 -11.30
N ASP A 382 -10.44 4.73 -12.24
CA ASP A 382 -10.38 6.05 -12.84
C ASP A 382 -11.36 7.06 -12.18
N LEU A 383 -11.62 6.93 -10.88
CA LEU A 383 -12.59 7.77 -10.17
C LEU A 383 -11.94 8.63 -9.09
N THR A 384 -12.14 9.96 -9.20
CA THR A 384 -12.02 10.87 -8.06
C THR A 384 -13.38 10.93 -7.37
N ARG A 385 -13.44 10.63 -6.08
CA ARG A 385 -14.66 10.60 -5.26
C ARG A 385 -14.65 11.75 -4.26
N TRP A 386 -15.82 12.26 -3.91
CA TRP A 386 -15.94 13.21 -2.82
C TRP A 386 -17.27 13.13 -2.08
N ARG A 387 -17.25 13.62 -0.84
CA ARG A 387 -18.42 13.82 0.01
C ARG A 387 -18.38 15.21 0.65
N LEU A 388 -19.56 15.73 0.95
CA LEU A 388 -19.72 16.95 1.74
C LEU A 388 -20.38 16.61 3.07
N SER A 389 -19.95 17.26 4.15
CA SER A 389 -20.72 17.23 5.40
C SER A 389 -22.05 17.96 5.21
N ASP A 390 -23.08 17.54 5.92
CA ASP A 390 -24.41 18.18 5.86
C ASP A 390 -24.45 19.49 6.66
N SER A 391 -23.48 19.69 7.56
CA SER A 391 -23.39 20.86 8.44
C SER A 391 -21.94 21.24 8.73
N ALA A 392 -21.76 22.29 9.53
CA ALA A 392 -20.43 22.71 9.97
C ALA A 392 -19.78 21.79 11.01
N ASP A 393 -20.58 20.96 11.67
CA ASP A 393 -20.12 19.92 12.59
C ASP A 393 -19.58 18.72 11.79
N PRO A 394 -18.26 18.45 11.83
CA PRO A 394 -17.65 17.34 11.11
C PRO A 394 -18.06 15.97 11.65
N ALA A 395 -18.48 15.87 12.92
CA ALA A 395 -18.99 14.63 13.51
C ALA A 395 -20.45 14.34 13.12
N GLY A 396 -21.10 15.29 12.44
CA GLY A 396 -22.45 15.13 11.93
C GLY A 396 -22.54 14.19 10.72
N SER A 397 -23.70 14.20 10.06
CA SER A 397 -23.92 13.40 8.86
C SER A 397 -23.17 13.98 7.65
N TRP A 398 -22.79 13.09 6.74
CA TRP A 398 -22.18 13.42 5.46
C TRP A 398 -23.08 12.94 4.33
N GLY A 399 -23.19 13.78 3.30
CA GLY A 399 -23.98 13.51 2.12
C GLY A 399 -23.51 12.30 1.32
N PRO A 400 -24.26 11.95 0.26
CA PRO A 400 -23.91 10.83 -0.61
C PRO A 400 -22.56 11.07 -1.29
N GLU A 401 -21.88 9.98 -1.60
CA GLU A 401 -20.69 10.01 -2.45
C GLU A 401 -21.02 10.47 -3.85
N ARG A 402 -20.14 11.29 -4.39
CA ARG A 402 -20.13 11.71 -5.78
C ARG A 402 -18.78 11.39 -6.39
N SER A 403 -18.73 11.29 -7.71
CA SER A 403 -17.51 10.95 -8.41
C SER A 403 -17.36 11.71 -9.72
N PHE A 404 -16.11 11.96 -10.08
CA PHE A 404 -15.68 12.42 -11.38
C PHE A 404 -15.03 11.23 -12.08
N ASP A 405 -15.61 10.84 -13.23
CA ASP A 405 -15.13 9.72 -14.03
C ASP A 405 -14.16 10.23 -15.10
N TRP A 406 -12.87 9.93 -14.91
CA TRP A 406 -11.82 10.36 -15.83
C TRP A 406 -11.90 9.68 -17.20
N THR A 407 -12.59 8.54 -17.31
CA THR A 407 -12.76 7.84 -18.58
C THR A 407 -13.69 8.58 -19.53
N ALA A 408 -14.58 9.44 -19.00
CA ALA A 408 -15.52 10.24 -19.78
C ALA A 408 -14.85 11.35 -20.60
N LEU A 409 -13.56 11.62 -20.38
CA LEU A 409 -12.80 12.62 -21.12
C LEU A 409 -12.44 12.16 -22.54
N PHE A 410 -12.47 10.85 -22.81
CA PHE A 410 -12.01 10.28 -24.08
C PHE A 410 -13.19 9.89 -24.98
N GLY A 411 -13.07 10.18 -26.27
CA GLY A 411 -14.08 9.81 -27.27
C GLY A 411 -14.07 8.32 -27.62
N SER A 412 -12.97 7.62 -27.34
CA SER A 412 -12.83 6.18 -27.56
C SER A 412 -11.80 5.54 -26.63
N ALA A 413 -11.82 4.20 -26.55
CA ALA A 413 -10.82 3.44 -25.80
C ALA A 413 -9.41 3.57 -26.42
N GLU A 414 -9.31 3.62 -27.74
CA GLU A 414 -8.05 3.82 -28.47
C GLU A 414 -7.45 5.19 -28.19
N GLU A 415 -8.29 6.24 -28.11
CA GLU A 415 -7.83 7.57 -27.72
C GLU A 415 -7.33 7.59 -26.28
N ALA A 416 -8.07 6.95 -25.36
CA ALA A 416 -7.66 6.81 -23.97
C ALA A 416 -6.30 6.13 -23.87
N GLU A 417 -6.10 4.99 -24.53
CA GLU A 417 -4.83 4.27 -24.51
C GLU A 417 -3.68 5.12 -25.07
N ARG A 418 -3.89 5.76 -26.23
CA ARG A 418 -2.89 6.62 -26.89
C ARG A 418 -2.45 7.79 -26.02
N LEU A 419 -3.36 8.36 -25.24
CA LEU A 419 -3.08 9.50 -24.35
C LEU A 419 -2.70 9.09 -22.92
N GLY A 420 -2.68 7.78 -22.62
CA GLY A 420 -2.39 7.28 -21.29
C GLY A 420 -3.53 7.41 -20.27
N GLY A 421 -4.77 7.52 -20.73
CA GLY A 421 -5.96 7.36 -19.89
C GLY A 421 -6.22 5.90 -19.48
N ARG A 422 -7.22 5.67 -18.62
CA ARG A 422 -7.60 4.35 -18.08
C ARG A 422 -6.46 3.64 -17.33
N ARG A 423 -5.62 4.43 -16.66
CA ARG A 423 -4.50 3.96 -15.82
C ARG A 423 -4.75 4.16 -14.33
N GLY A 424 -5.97 4.60 -14.01
CA GLY A 424 -6.41 4.96 -12.69
C GLY A 424 -5.90 6.33 -12.21
N VAL A 425 -6.45 6.77 -11.08
CA VAL A 425 -6.17 8.09 -10.48
C VAL A 425 -5.65 7.92 -9.06
N THR A 426 -4.83 8.85 -8.57
CA THR A 426 -4.29 8.81 -7.19
C THR A 426 -3.92 10.22 -6.70
N TYR A 427 -3.84 10.42 -5.38
CA TYR A 427 -3.29 11.61 -4.70
C TYR A 427 -4.07 12.91 -4.84
N GLN A 428 -5.23 12.99 -4.21
CA GLN A 428 -6.02 14.21 -4.15
C GLN A 428 -5.30 15.29 -3.31
N ASN A 429 -5.12 16.49 -3.87
CA ASN A 429 -4.51 17.64 -3.17
C ASN A 429 -5.32 18.91 -3.43
N LEU A 430 -5.90 19.49 -2.37
CA LEU A 430 -6.88 20.58 -2.48
C LEU A 430 -6.25 21.95 -2.20
N HIS A 431 -6.29 22.84 -3.19
CA HIS A 431 -5.76 24.19 -3.06
C HIS A 431 -6.62 25.20 -3.83
N ALA A 432 -6.90 26.34 -3.21
CA ALA A 432 -7.61 27.43 -3.87
C ALA A 432 -6.64 28.45 -4.48
N LEU A 433 -7.03 28.98 -5.64
CA LEU A 433 -6.35 30.05 -6.37
C LEU A 433 -7.41 30.91 -7.07
N ASP A 434 -7.34 32.22 -6.88
CA ASP A 434 -8.27 33.18 -7.49
C ASP A 434 -9.77 32.82 -7.30
N GLY A 435 -10.13 32.26 -6.14
CA GLY A 435 -11.50 31.84 -5.83
C GLY A 435 -11.96 30.55 -6.53
N VAL A 436 -11.06 29.83 -7.18
CA VAL A 436 -11.31 28.51 -7.78
C VAL A 436 -10.59 27.45 -6.95
N LEU A 437 -11.33 26.44 -6.51
CA LEU A 437 -10.76 25.30 -5.81
C LEU A 437 -10.18 24.31 -6.83
N HIS A 438 -8.93 23.95 -6.68
CA HIS A 438 -8.23 22.98 -7.50
C HIS A 438 -8.04 21.67 -6.72
N CYS A 439 -8.23 20.53 -7.38
CA CYS A 439 -7.82 19.22 -6.88
C CYS A 439 -6.74 18.67 -7.80
N PHE A 440 -5.48 18.75 -7.38
CA PHE A 440 -4.38 18.13 -8.10
C PHE A 440 -4.34 16.64 -7.83
N VAL A 441 -4.07 15.86 -8.87
CA VAL A 441 -4.04 14.39 -8.83
C VAL A 441 -2.96 13.84 -9.78
N ARG A 442 -2.58 12.58 -9.62
CA ARG A 442 -1.93 11.80 -10.67
C ARG A 442 -3.00 11.06 -11.46
N ALA A 443 -3.01 11.20 -12.78
CA ALA A 443 -4.02 10.55 -13.64
C ALA A 443 -3.48 10.19 -15.03
N ILE A 444 -3.85 10.98 -16.04
CA ILE A 444 -3.57 10.72 -17.46
C ILE A 444 -2.06 10.66 -17.69
N ASN A 445 -1.59 9.60 -18.36
CA ASN A 445 -0.15 9.35 -18.59
C ASN A 445 0.67 9.22 -17.30
N ASP A 446 0.01 8.97 -16.16
CA ASP A 446 0.60 9.05 -14.82
C ASP A 446 1.24 10.43 -14.54
N ASP A 447 0.74 11.47 -15.20
CA ASP A 447 1.15 12.86 -15.01
C ASP A 447 0.36 13.53 -13.86
N PRO A 448 0.93 14.58 -13.23
CA PRO A 448 0.16 15.56 -12.48
C PRO A 448 -0.91 16.21 -13.37
N CYS A 449 -2.17 15.98 -13.01
CA CYS A 449 -3.37 16.56 -13.59
C CYS A 449 -4.13 17.34 -12.51
N TYR A 450 -5.19 18.05 -12.90
CA TYR A 450 -6.02 18.74 -11.93
C TYR A 450 -7.47 18.83 -12.37
N LEU A 451 -8.36 18.81 -11.37
CA LEU A 451 -9.76 19.21 -11.49
C LEU A 451 -9.92 20.62 -10.94
N VAL A 452 -10.94 21.34 -11.41
CA VAL A 452 -11.33 22.65 -10.87
C VAL A 452 -12.78 22.64 -10.43
N SER A 453 -13.07 23.43 -9.41
CA SER A 453 -14.41 23.65 -8.87
C SER A 453 -14.63 25.14 -8.64
N HIS A 454 -15.72 25.65 -9.22
CA HIS A 454 -16.17 27.04 -9.10
C HIS A 454 -17.25 27.23 -8.03
N ASP A 455 -17.61 26.14 -7.34
CA ASP A 455 -18.66 26.06 -6.32
C ASP A 455 -18.14 25.39 -5.02
N ASP A 456 -16.84 25.57 -4.77
CA ASP A 456 -16.13 25.22 -3.54
C ASP A 456 -16.16 23.70 -3.23
N GLY A 457 -16.13 22.88 -4.30
CA GLY A 457 -16.12 21.42 -4.25
C GLY A 457 -17.50 20.75 -4.31
N GLU A 458 -18.53 21.48 -4.73
CA GLU A 458 -19.86 20.88 -4.96
C GLU A 458 -19.85 20.10 -6.29
N THR A 459 -19.26 20.66 -7.34
CA THR A 459 -19.03 20.01 -8.64
C THR A 459 -17.59 20.20 -9.10
N TRP A 460 -17.13 19.29 -9.96
CA TRP A 460 -15.77 19.26 -10.48
C TRP A 460 -15.79 19.12 -12.00
N GLU A 461 -14.91 19.87 -12.67
CA GLU A 461 -14.62 19.72 -14.10
C GLU A 461 -13.14 19.48 -14.32
N PHE A 462 -12.79 18.91 -15.47
CA PHE A 462 -11.41 18.70 -15.85
C PHE A 462 -10.71 20.06 -16.02
N GLY A 463 -9.72 20.31 -15.17
CA GLY A 463 -8.89 21.50 -15.24
C GLY A 463 -7.81 21.36 -16.31
N GLY A 464 -7.16 20.18 -16.34
CA GLY A 464 -6.14 19.88 -17.35
C GLY A 464 -5.01 18.99 -16.87
N ARG A 465 -3.94 18.97 -17.66
CA ARG A 465 -2.63 18.42 -17.27
C ARG A 465 -1.76 19.57 -16.76
N LEU A 466 -1.12 19.38 -15.61
CA LEU A 466 -0.27 20.40 -14.98
C LEU A 466 1.14 20.36 -15.58
N LEU A 467 1.75 19.18 -15.60
CA LEU A 467 3.07 18.92 -16.16
C LEU A 467 3.01 17.62 -16.94
N THR A 468 3.59 17.57 -18.15
CA THR A 468 3.58 16.35 -18.98
C THR A 468 4.95 16.08 -19.54
N ARG A 469 5.30 14.81 -19.58
CA ARG A 469 6.51 14.32 -20.24
C ARG A 469 6.27 12.95 -20.90
N GLU A 470 7.25 12.50 -21.67
CA GLU A 470 7.30 11.09 -22.07
C GLU A 470 7.42 10.22 -20.82
N LYS A 471 6.57 9.20 -20.73
CA LYS A 471 6.52 8.30 -19.60
C LYS A 471 7.75 7.39 -19.55
N VAL A 472 8.46 7.43 -18.43
CA VAL A 472 9.54 6.50 -18.12
C VAL A 472 9.23 5.83 -16.78
N GLY A 473 9.38 4.50 -16.71
CA GLY A 473 9.13 3.76 -15.49
C GLY A 473 7.67 3.78 -15.04
N TYR A 474 7.46 3.81 -13.73
CA TYR A 474 6.16 3.66 -13.09
C TYR A 474 5.26 4.89 -13.27
N VAL A 475 5.78 6.10 -13.01
CA VAL A 475 5.02 7.38 -12.96
C VAL A 475 5.87 8.59 -13.33
N ASN A 476 5.22 9.68 -13.75
CA ASN A 476 5.87 10.96 -14.09
C ASN A 476 5.90 11.91 -12.90
N GLY A 477 6.59 11.46 -11.83
CA GLY A 477 6.93 12.30 -10.69
C GLY A 477 5.93 12.29 -9.54
N TYR A 478 6.36 12.85 -8.40
CA TYR A 478 5.58 13.03 -7.20
C TYR A 478 5.63 14.48 -6.71
N ALA A 479 4.47 15.14 -6.74
CA ALA A 479 4.34 16.54 -6.36
C ALA A 479 3.85 16.69 -4.92
N ARG A 480 4.37 17.71 -4.24
CA ARG A 480 3.81 18.29 -3.01
C ARG A 480 3.46 19.74 -3.31
N TYR A 481 2.36 20.21 -2.75
CA TYR A 481 1.78 21.52 -3.04
C TYR A 481 1.66 22.34 -1.77
N ALA A 482 1.79 23.66 -1.89
CA ALA A 482 1.54 24.59 -0.80
C ALA A 482 0.82 25.82 -1.32
N SER A 483 -0.29 26.18 -0.69
CA SER A 483 -1.00 27.43 -0.92
C SER A 483 -1.13 28.21 0.39
N GLY A 484 -1.41 29.50 0.28
CA GLY A 484 -1.58 30.34 1.46
C GLY A 484 -3.00 30.25 2.02
N THR A 485 -3.22 29.51 3.10
CA THR A 485 -4.45 29.63 3.91
C THR A 485 -4.29 30.62 5.09
N ARG A 486 -3.06 31.03 5.39
CA ARG A 486 -2.71 31.88 6.55
C ARG A 486 -2.60 33.38 6.23
N PHE A 487 -2.84 33.77 4.99
CA PHE A 487 -2.63 35.14 4.49
C PHE A 487 -3.85 35.88 3.97
N GLY A 488 -4.98 35.21 3.74
CA GLY A 488 -6.09 35.84 3.04
C GLY A 488 -5.78 36.30 1.62
N THR A 489 -4.70 35.80 0.99
CA THR A 489 -4.43 35.98 -0.45
C THR A 489 -4.08 34.65 -1.08
N GLU A 490 -5.02 34.11 -1.84
CA GLU A 490 -4.83 32.99 -2.77
C GLU A 490 -4.15 33.50 -4.05
N ASP A 491 -2.93 34.04 -3.93
CA ASP A 491 -2.21 34.69 -5.03
C ASP A 491 -1.46 33.69 -5.93
N ARG A 492 -1.05 32.55 -5.37
CA ARG A 492 -0.37 31.46 -6.07
C ARG A 492 -0.43 30.14 -5.31
N ILE A 493 -0.16 29.05 -6.03
CA ILE A 493 0.05 27.70 -5.50
C ILE A 493 1.48 27.28 -5.82
N ASP A 494 2.31 27.05 -4.81
CA ASP A 494 3.67 26.55 -4.95
C ASP A 494 3.68 25.02 -5.03
N LEU A 495 4.64 24.45 -5.75
CA LEU A 495 4.87 23.00 -5.80
C LEU A 495 6.36 22.65 -5.79
N ILE A 496 6.68 21.50 -5.20
CA ILE A 496 7.93 20.77 -5.43
C ILE A 496 7.61 19.42 -6.05
N ILE A 497 8.44 18.94 -6.97
CA ILE A 497 8.17 17.71 -7.72
C ILE A 497 9.46 17.00 -8.14
N THR A 498 9.44 15.67 -8.17
CA THR A 498 10.45 14.84 -8.88
C THR A 498 10.10 14.69 -10.35
N GLU A 499 11.08 14.55 -11.23
CA GLU A 499 10.80 14.37 -12.66
C GLU A 499 10.34 12.95 -13.05
N HIS A 500 10.54 11.97 -12.15
CA HIS A 500 10.24 10.54 -12.28
C HIS A 500 10.03 9.87 -10.91
N HIS A 501 9.82 8.55 -10.89
CA HIS A 501 9.89 7.74 -9.68
C HIS A 501 11.36 7.50 -9.25
N PRO A 502 11.75 7.75 -7.99
CA PRO A 502 13.14 7.59 -7.54
C PRO A 502 13.62 6.14 -7.64
N ARG A 503 12.79 5.13 -7.32
CA ARG A 503 13.16 3.72 -7.55
C ARG A 503 13.60 3.40 -8.99
N ASP A 504 13.01 4.06 -9.98
CA ASP A 504 13.20 3.73 -11.39
C ASP A 504 14.28 4.61 -12.05
N TYR A 505 14.64 5.74 -11.44
CA TYR A 505 15.51 6.75 -12.03
C TYR A 505 16.17 7.65 -10.98
N GLY A 506 17.41 8.09 -11.22
CA GLY A 506 18.07 9.10 -10.39
C GLY A 506 17.39 10.47 -10.51
N THR A 507 16.52 10.79 -9.55
CA THR A 507 15.65 11.98 -9.57
C THR A 507 16.26 13.20 -8.88
N SER A 508 15.87 14.38 -9.39
CA SER A 508 16.11 15.70 -8.80
C SER A 508 14.83 16.23 -8.13
N ILE A 509 14.93 17.40 -7.49
CA ILE A 509 13.77 18.15 -6.99
C ILE A 509 13.66 19.48 -7.74
N TRP A 510 12.45 19.78 -8.21
CA TRP A 510 12.13 20.98 -8.98
C TRP A 510 11.03 21.77 -8.28
N HIS A 511 11.17 23.09 -8.23
CA HIS A 511 10.19 24.02 -7.66
C HIS A 511 9.64 24.95 -8.74
N GLY A 512 8.31 25.13 -8.71
CA GLY A 512 7.64 26.19 -9.44
C GLY A 512 6.41 26.66 -8.68
N TYR A 513 5.73 27.65 -9.23
CA TYR A 513 4.44 28.09 -8.71
C TYR A 513 3.46 28.42 -9.83
N LEU A 514 2.19 28.12 -9.59
CA LEU A 514 1.06 28.52 -10.41
C LEU A 514 0.53 29.87 -9.92
N ALA A 515 0.47 30.85 -10.81
CA ALA A 515 -0.22 32.12 -10.58
C ALA A 515 -1.00 32.49 -11.85
N GLY A 516 -2.28 32.87 -11.70
CA GLY A 516 -3.19 32.99 -12.82
C GLY A 516 -3.27 31.67 -13.61
N ASP A 517 -3.03 31.71 -14.93
CA ASP A 517 -3.09 30.54 -15.81
C ASP A 517 -1.71 29.97 -16.22
N ARG A 518 -0.65 30.31 -15.48
CA ARG A 518 0.73 29.96 -15.86
C ARG A 518 1.58 29.44 -14.70
N LEU A 519 2.46 28.50 -15.05
CA LEU A 519 3.56 28.07 -14.20
C LEU A 519 4.75 29.02 -14.33
N HIS A 520 5.40 29.26 -13.20
CA HIS A 520 6.55 30.15 -13.08
C HIS A 520 7.69 29.44 -12.33
N ARG A 521 8.93 29.83 -12.67
CA ARG A 521 10.12 29.54 -11.87
C ARG A 521 10.15 30.41 -10.61
N ALA A 522 11.03 30.07 -9.66
CA ALA A 522 11.25 30.85 -8.44
C ALA A 522 11.60 32.33 -8.71
N ASP A 523 12.27 32.64 -9.82
CA ASP A 523 12.63 34.01 -10.24
C ASP A 523 11.47 34.80 -10.89
N GLY A 524 10.29 34.19 -11.00
CA GLY A 524 9.11 34.76 -11.65
C GLY A 524 9.07 34.61 -13.16
N THR A 525 10.04 33.93 -13.78
CA THR A 525 10.01 33.62 -15.21
C THR A 525 8.88 32.64 -15.50
N ALA A 526 7.92 33.05 -16.34
CA ALA A 526 6.87 32.16 -16.80
C ALA A 526 7.43 31.04 -17.68
N VAL A 527 7.08 29.79 -17.35
CA VAL A 527 7.55 28.58 -18.06
C VAL A 527 6.55 28.16 -19.12
N GLY A 528 5.25 28.24 -18.82
CA GLY A 528 4.19 27.88 -19.76
C GLY A 528 2.81 28.11 -19.17
N ALA A 529 1.78 28.05 -20.03
CA ALA A 529 0.40 28.02 -19.59
C ALA A 529 0.04 26.64 -19.01
N LEU A 530 -0.99 26.59 -18.17
CA LEU A 530 -1.61 25.34 -17.80
C LEU A 530 -2.23 24.66 -19.02
N GLY A 531 -2.11 23.34 -19.12
CA GLY A 531 -2.89 22.57 -20.07
C GLY A 531 -4.36 22.66 -19.68
N ARG A 532 -5.27 22.82 -20.65
CA ARG A 532 -6.74 22.79 -20.43
C ARG A 532 -7.41 21.67 -21.22
N GLY A 533 -6.81 21.26 -22.33
CA GLY A 533 -7.16 20.09 -23.11
C GLY A 533 -6.25 18.89 -22.84
N LEU A 534 -6.73 17.71 -23.23
CA LEU A 534 -6.00 16.44 -23.10
C LEU A 534 -4.68 16.39 -23.90
N THR A 535 -4.55 17.21 -24.94
CA THR A 535 -3.39 17.22 -25.84
C THR A 535 -2.63 18.54 -25.81
N ASP A 536 -3.01 19.47 -24.94
CA ASP A 536 -2.32 20.75 -24.84
C ASP A 536 -0.86 20.52 -24.40
N PRO A 537 0.10 21.26 -24.97
CA PRO A 537 1.47 21.23 -24.52
C PRO A 537 1.56 21.88 -23.13
N THR A 538 2.24 21.21 -22.22
CA THR A 538 2.48 21.69 -20.85
C THR A 538 3.98 21.64 -20.55
N PRO A 539 4.45 22.42 -19.56
CA PRO A 539 5.82 22.32 -19.10
C PRO A 539 6.16 20.93 -18.54
N ARG A 540 7.45 20.64 -18.42
CA ARG A 540 7.99 19.50 -17.67
C ARG A 540 8.50 19.96 -16.31
N ALA A 541 8.69 19.03 -15.37
CA ALA A 541 9.31 19.33 -14.08
C ALA A 541 10.69 20.01 -14.26
N GLU A 542 11.49 19.53 -15.21
CA GLU A 542 12.82 20.05 -15.51
C GLU A 542 12.84 21.48 -16.09
N ASP A 543 11.67 21.97 -16.53
CA ASP A 543 11.57 23.35 -16.99
C ASP A 543 11.39 24.34 -15.82
N LEU A 544 11.17 23.85 -14.59
CA LEU A 544 11.02 24.65 -13.37
C LEU A 544 12.39 24.98 -12.73
N THR A 545 12.42 25.59 -11.54
CA THR A 545 13.67 25.87 -10.81
C THR A 545 14.20 24.60 -10.17
N CYS A 546 15.43 24.17 -10.49
CA CYS A 546 16.07 23.07 -9.78
C CYS A 546 16.38 23.47 -8.33
N VAL A 547 15.87 22.70 -7.36
CA VAL A 547 16.11 22.87 -5.92
C VAL A 547 17.28 22.01 -5.48
N LEU A 548 17.27 20.73 -5.89
CA LEU A 548 18.28 19.74 -5.59
C LEU A 548 18.54 18.90 -6.84
N GLU A 549 19.77 18.93 -7.33
CA GLU A 549 20.18 18.19 -8.52
C GLU A 549 20.65 16.78 -8.14
N ASN A 550 20.20 15.77 -8.87
CA ASN A 550 20.69 14.40 -8.75
C ASN A 550 22.21 14.34 -9.01
N GLY A 551 22.94 13.68 -8.11
CA GLY A 551 24.40 13.59 -8.14
C GLY A 551 25.13 14.78 -7.53
N SER A 552 24.40 15.76 -6.96
CA SER A 552 25.03 16.89 -6.25
C SER A 552 25.71 16.42 -4.96
N THR A 553 26.83 17.06 -4.60
CA THR A 553 27.55 16.78 -3.35
C THR A 553 27.16 17.78 -2.27
N ARG A 554 26.78 17.30 -1.09
CA ARG A 554 26.48 18.12 0.10
C ARG A 554 27.12 17.48 1.32
N ASP A 555 27.81 18.29 2.11
CA ASP A 555 28.48 17.87 3.36
C ASP A 555 29.35 16.60 3.23
N GLY A 556 29.91 16.38 2.04
CA GLY A 556 30.79 15.25 1.71
C GLY A 556 30.10 14.04 1.08
N ALA A 557 28.77 13.97 1.11
CA ALA A 557 27.99 12.89 0.49
C ALA A 557 27.49 13.27 -0.90
N VAL A 558 27.51 12.32 -1.84
CA VAL A 558 26.85 12.43 -3.15
C VAL A 558 25.39 12.04 -2.98
N LEU A 559 24.49 12.96 -3.28
CA LEU A 559 23.05 12.78 -3.13
C LEU A 559 22.42 12.32 -4.45
N THR A 560 21.65 11.25 -4.42
CA THR A 560 20.95 10.73 -5.61
C THR A 560 19.51 10.32 -5.28
N HIS A 561 18.68 10.13 -6.32
CA HIS A 561 17.30 9.62 -6.17
C HIS A 561 16.49 10.45 -5.17
N ALA A 562 16.48 11.77 -5.35
CA ALA A 562 15.80 12.65 -4.43
C ALA A 562 14.28 12.46 -4.45
N TRP A 563 13.63 12.67 -3.31
CA TRP A 563 12.18 12.57 -3.18
C TRP A 563 11.57 13.70 -2.35
N THR A 564 10.31 14.01 -2.62
CA THR A 564 9.56 15.08 -1.94
C THR A 564 8.96 14.55 -0.65
N THR A 565 9.08 15.33 0.42
CA THR A 565 8.58 14.95 1.76
C THR A 565 7.53 15.94 2.24
N ASP A 566 7.86 17.24 2.30
CA ASP A 566 6.93 18.28 2.76
C ASP A 566 7.19 19.62 2.08
N LEU A 567 6.17 20.48 2.00
CA LEU A 567 6.27 21.84 1.48
C LEU A 567 5.31 22.75 2.25
N ARG A 568 5.82 23.83 2.82
CA ARG A 568 5.01 24.84 3.52
C ARG A 568 5.33 26.25 3.02
N ARG A 569 4.31 27.11 2.99
CA ARG A 569 4.42 28.55 2.71
C ARG A 569 3.98 29.35 3.93
N PHE A 570 4.86 30.22 4.42
CA PHE A 570 4.67 30.97 5.66
C PHE A 570 4.15 32.39 5.45
N PRO A 571 3.55 33.03 6.48
CA PRO A 571 3.01 34.40 6.49
C PRO A 571 3.95 35.56 6.10
N ASP A 572 5.19 35.32 5.71
CA ASP A 572 6.07 36.32 5.12
C ASP A 572 6.37 36.06 3.64
N GLY A 573 5.96 34.90 3.11
CA GLY A 573 6.23 34.41 1.77
C GLY A 573 7.39 33.40 1.72
N THR A 574 8.02 33.10 2.85
CA THR A 574 9.05 32.06 2.97
C THR A 574 8.45 30.71 2.60
N LEU A 575 9.17 29.95 1.78
CA LEU A 575 8.91 28.54 1.54
C LEU A 575 9.92 27.69 2.29
N VAL A 576 9.44 26.61 2.90
CA VAL A 576 10.28 25.55 3.47
C VAL A 576 9.88 24.24 2.83
N ALA A 577 10.85 23.55 2.22
CA ALA A 577 10.70 22.24 1.61
C ALA A 577 11.52 21.21 2.38
N LEU A 578 10.95 20.04 2.64
CA LEU A 578 11.67 18.87 3.13
C LEU A 578 11.74 17.83 2.02
N MET A 579 12.93 17.23 1.89
CA MET A 579 13.24 16.23 0.87
C MET A 579 14.06 15.11 1.49
N THR A 580 14.06 13.95 0.82
CA THR A 580 15.01 12.87 1.09
C THR A 580 15.87 12.61 -0.13
N ALA A 581 17.06 12.04 0.07
CA ALA A 581 17.90 11.54 -1.01
C ALA A 581 18.78 10.39 -0.49
N ARG A 582 19.12 9.44 -1.36
CA ARG A 582 20.14 8.42 -1.08
C ARG A 582 21.50 9.09 -0.95
N ALA A 583 22.30 8.65 0.02
CA ALA A 583 23.66 9.13 0.24
C ALA A 583 24.68 8.11 -0.26
N ASP A 584 25.61 8.55 -1.09
CA ASP A 584 26.75 7.78 -1.60
C ASP A 584 26.36 6.43 -2.25
N ASP A 585 25.15 6.34 -2.81
CA ASP A 585 24.70 5.17 -3.56
C ASP A 585 25.42 5.08 -4.91
N THR A 586 26.51 4.31 -4.94
CA THR A 586 27.33 4.11 -6.13
C THR A 586 26.74 3.13 -7.15
N LEU A 587 25.66 2.41 -6.81
CA LEU A 587 25.05 1.41 -7.71
C LEU A 587 23.76 1.92 -8.34
N GLY A 588 23.06 2.86 -7.69
CA GLY A 588 21.81 3.45 -8.20
C GLY A 588 20.79 2.39 -8.61
N THR A 589 20.22 2.53 -9.80
CA THR A 589 19.23 1.59 -10.36
C THR A 589 19.82 0.30 -10.93
N ALA A 590 21.15 0.10 -10.87
CA ALA A 590 21.82 -1.06 -11.47
C ALA A 590 21.72 -2.36 -10.63
N THR A 591 20.95 -2.35 -9.55
CA THR A 591 20.80 -3.48 -8.62
C THR A 591 19.39 -3.53 -8.03
N SER A 592 18.87 -4.73 -7.80
CA SER A 592 17.70 -4.96 -6.95
C SER A 592 18.15 -4.97 -5.48
N ARG A 593 18.40 -3.82 -4.86
CA ARG A 593 19.10 -3.78 -3.56
C ARG A 593 18.20 -4.36 -2.46
N HIS A 594 18.50 -5.62 -2.16
CA HIS A 594 17.94 -6.41 -1.07
C HIS A 594 18.39 -5.92 0.31
N GLU A 595 17.67 -6.41 1.33
CA GLU A 595 17.87 -6.37 2.79
C GLU A 595 19.32 -6.53 3.32
N THR A 596 20.31 -6.83 2.47
CA THR A 596 21.70 -7.15 2.86
C THR A 596 22.68 -5.96 2.73
N ASP A 597 22.36 -4.93 1.95
CA ASP A 597 23.15 -3.70 1.82
C ASP A 597 22.21 -2.47 1.91
N PRO A 598 21.81 -2.07 3.12
CA PRO A 598 20.85 -1.00 3.32
C PRO A 598 21.35 0.32 2.73
N ILE A 599 20.45 1.05 2.09
CA ILE A 599 20.76 2.32 1.42
C ILE A 599 20.56 3.45 2.42
N ASP A 600 21.63 4.13 2.78
CA ASP A 600 21.56 5.29 3.67
C ASP A 600 20.90 6.49 2.98
N HIS A 601 20.04 7.20 3.71
CA HIS A 601 19.33 8.39 3.23
C HIS A 601 19.64 9.61 4.09
N ARG A 602 19.52 10.79 3.50
CA ARG A 602 19.56 12.09 4.18
C ARG A 602 18.21 12.76 4.12
N PHE A 603 17.80 13.37 5.24
CA PHE A 603 16.82 14.44 5.22
C PHE A 603 17.49 15.75 4.83
N LEU A 604 16.83 16.52 3.98
CA LEU A 604 17.31 17.80 3.47
C LEU A 604 16.24 18.87 3.69
N ARG A 605 16.66 20.05 4.13
CA ARG A 605 15.80 21.24 4.25
C ARG A 605 16.19 22.25 3.19
N GLY A 606 15.21 22.67 2.37
CA GLY A 606 15.32 23.78 1.44
C GLY A 606 14.53 24.98 1.93
N VAL A 607 15.11 26.18 1.84
CA VAL A 607 14.41 27.44 2.11
C VAL A 607 14.50 28.37 0.91
N LEU A 608 13.38 28.99 0.56
CA LEU A 608 13.33 30.10 -0.37
C LEU A 608 12.71 31.30 0.35
N ARG A 609 13.51 32.35 0.61
CA ARG A 609 13.02 33.56 1.26
C ARG A 609 12.29 34.46 0.25
N PRO A 610 11.39 35.33 0.72
CA PRO A 610 10.67 36.27 -0.15
C PRO A 610 11.62 37.12 -1.01
N GLY A 611 11.40 37.12 -2.31
CA GLY A 611 12.21 37.89 -3.28
C GLY A 611 13.53 37.24 -3.68
N GLU A 612 13.89 36.09 -3.11
CA GLU A 612 15.00 35.27 -3.58
C GLU A 612 14.56 34.38 -4.75
N SER A 613 15.52 33.99 -5.59
CA SER A 613 15.31 33.07 -6.71
C SER A 613 16.09 31.75 -6.57
N ALA A 614 16.97 31.66 -5.58
CA ALA A 614 17.83 30.51 -5.34
C ALA A 614 17.45 29.87 -4.00
N TRP A 615 17.26 28.55 -4.03
CA TRP A 615 16.97 27.77 -2.84
C TRP A 615 18.22 27.56 -1.99
N GLN A 616 18.11 27.80 -0.69
CA GLN A 616 19.12 27.43 0.30
C GLN A 616 18.82 26.03 0.82
N VAL A 617 19.53 25.03 0.29
CA VAL A 617 19.38 23.63 0.71
C VAL A 617 20.50 23.24 1.67
N ARG A 618 20.16 22.57 2.77
CA ARG A 618 21.10 22.03 3.77
C ARG A 618 20.72 20.60 4.15
N GLU A 619 21.71 19.80 4.53
CA GLU A 619 21.45 18.54 5.24
C GLU A 619 20.81 18.84 6.60
N LEU A 620 19.73 18.12 6.91
CA LEU A 620 18.98 18.25 8.16
C LEU A 620 19.43 17.19 9.17
N ALA A 621 19.38 15.92 8.77
CA ALA A 621 19.72 14.78 9.60
C ALA A 621 19.87 13.52 8.73
N VAL A 622 20.45 12.46 9.33
CA VAL A 622 20.42 11.12 8.76
C VAL A 622 19.00 10.56 8.83
N ALA A 623 18.46 10.16 7.69
CA ALA A 623 17.15 9.50 7.60
C ALA A 623 17.25 7.98 7.84
N GLY A 624 18.46 7.43 7.71
CA GLY A 624 18.73 6.02 7.90
C GLY A 624 18.43 5.17 6.66
N PRO A 625 18.33 3.84 6.82
CA PRO A 625 18.04 2.93 5.74
C PRO A 625 16.62 3.10 5.19
N GLN A 626 16.34 2.44 4.06
CA GLN A 626 14.99 2.32 3.54
C GLN A 626 14.04 1.66 4.56
N LEU A 627 12.82 2.17 4.65
CA LEU A 627 11.79 1.67 5.54
C LEU A 627 11.31 0.27 5.14
N MET A 628 11.27 -0.02 3.84
CA MET A 628 10.81 -1.30 3.30
C MET A 628 11.71 -1.76 2.14
N PRO A 629 12.06 -3.05 2.03
CA PRO A 629 13.00 -3.51 1.00
C PRO A 629 12.53 -3.35 -0.45
N HIS A 630 11.21 -3.42 -0.70
CA HIS A 630 10.63 -3.34 -2.06
C HIS A 630 10.39 -1.89 -2.54
N GLU A 631 10.49 -0.93 -1.62
CA GLU A 631 10.37 0.50 -1.88
C GLU A 631 11.56 1.23 -1.26
N GLU A 632 12.69 1.16 -1.97
CA GLU A 632 14.03 1.57 -1.54
C GLU A 632 14.17 3.02 -1.09
N ASP A 633 13.25 3.91 -1.47
CA ASP A 633 13.31 5.34 -1.15
C ASP A 633 12.35 5.75 -0.03
N TYR A 634 11.55 4.81 0.50
CA TYR A 634 10.68 5.09 1.65
C TYR A 634 11.56 5.27 2.89
N THR A 635 11.28 6.29 3.69
CA THR A 635 11.94 6.55 4.98
C THR A 635 10.88 6.83 6.04
N GLY A 636 11.29 7.21 7.27
CA GLY A 636 10.34 7.61 8.32
C GLY A 636 9.59 8.93 8.03
N LEU A 637 10.09 9.73 7.09
CA LEU A 637 9.61 11.06 6.69
C LEU A 637 9.76 12.14 7.77
N ALA A 638 9.50 13.38 7.36
CA ALA A 638 9.56 14.57 8.19
C ALA A 638 8.45 15.56 7.79
N THR A 639 8.10 16.48 8.69
CA THR A 639 7.06 17.48 8.47
C THR A 639 7.45 18.79 9.12
N VAL A 640 7.27 19.90 8.39
CA VAL A 640 7.55 21.26 8.88
C VAL A 640 6.42 21.70 9.80
N ASP A 641 6.76 22.39 10.88
CA ASP A 641 5.75 23.05 11.70
C ASP A 641 4.98 24.08 10.85
N PRO A 642 3.63 23.98 10.74
CA PRO A 642 2.85 24.86 9.90
C PRO A 642 2.87 26.34 10.35
N ASP A 643 3.27 26.59 11.60
CA ASP A 643 3.27 27.92 12.19
C ASP A 643 4.66 28.48 12.47
N ASP A 644 5.70 27.66 12.46
CA ASP A 644 7.10 28.02 12.72
C ASP A 644 8.03 27.48 11.61
N PRO A 645 8.61 28.34 10.74
CA PRO A 645 9.49 27.91 9.65
C PRO A 645 10.80 27.28 10.13
N ASP A 646 11.16 27.48 11.39
CA ASP A 646 12.40 27.04 12.00
C ASP A 646 12.19 25.85 12.97
N ALA A 647 11.00 25.24 12.95
CA ALA A 647 10.68 24.02 13.67
C ALA A 647 10.11 22.92 12.77
N LEU A 648 10.38 21.65 13.12
CA LEU A 648 9.91 20.48 12.38
C LEU A 648 9.90 19.21 13.24
N TRP A 649 9.29 18.16 12.70
CA TRP A 649 9.40 16.80 13.23
C TRP A 649 9.92 15.84 12.18
N LEU A 650 10.71 14.85 12.59
CA LEU A 650 11.15 13.75 11.73
C LEU A 650 11.03 12.41 12.45
N SER A 651 10.81 11.35 11.67
CA SER A 651 10.87 9.96 12.13
C SER A 651 12.11 9.30 11.53
N THR A 652 12.94 8.70 12.38
CA THR A 652 14.22 8.11 11.97
C THR A 652 14.64 6.98 12.91
N PRO A 653 15.36 5.95 12.42
CA PRO A 653 16.02 4.97 13.25
C PRO A 653 17.45 5.42 13.66
N VAL A 654 17.80 6.69 13.48
CA VAL A 654 19.10 7.27 13.86
C VAL A 654 18.88 8.50 14.72
N ASP A 655 19.39 8.52 15.94
CA ASP A 655 19.25 9.64 16.86
C ASP A 655 19.92 10.90 16.30
N PRO A 656 19.18 11.98 15.98
CA PRO A 656 19.76 13.16 15.36
C PRO A 656 20.60 14.00 16.33
N ARG A 657 20.64 13.66 17.62
CA ARG A 657 21.48 14.34 18.63
C ARG A 657 22.94 13.92 18.55
N ASP A 658 23.19 12.63 18.28
CA ASP A 658 24.53 12.04 18.36
C ASP A 658 24.86 11.04 17.23
N GLY A 659 23.91 10.72 16.35
CA GLY A 659 24.07 9.78 15.24
C GLY A 659 23.97 8.30 15.65
N GLY A 660 23.56 8.00 16.89
CA GLY A 660 23.40 6.64 17.38
C GLY A 660 22.25 5.89 16.72
N ALA A 661 22.43 4.60 16.44
CA ALA A 661 21.33 3.76 15.95
C ALA A 661 20.27 3.52 17.02
N LEU A 662 19.00 3.59 16.63
CA LEU A 662 17.84 3.32 17.46
C LEU A 662 17.25 1.95 17.10
N ALA A 663 16.60 1.31 18.08
CA ALA A 663 15.95 0.01 17.85
C ALA A 663 14.69 0.12 16.98
N HIS A 664 14.06 1.30 16.99
CA HIS A 664 12.84 1.61 16.28
C HIS A 664 12.94 3.00 15.67
N HIS A 665 12.08 3.29 14.69
CA HIS A 665 11.84 4.66 14.28
C HIS A 665 11.25 5.46 15.45
N GLU A 666 11.94 6.52 15.83
CA GLU A 666 11.49 7.47 16.85
C GLU A 666 11.26 8.83 16.21
N ILE A 667 10.32 9.59 16.79
CA ILE A 667 10.01 10.95 16.35
C ILE A 667 10.77 11.96 17.20
N PHE A 668 11.46 12.88 16.52
CA PHE A 668 12.16 13.99 17.15
C PHE A 668 11.58 15.33 16.69
N HIS A 669 11.45 16.26 17.63
CA HIS A 669 11.21 17.66 17.33
C HIS A 669 12.56 18.38 17.20
N GLY A 670 12.74 19.09 16.09
CA GLY A 670 13.91 19.92 15.83
C GLY A 670 13.54 21.39 15.80
N ALA A 671 14.37 22.23 16.41
CA ALA A 671 14.29 23.69 16.28
C ALA A 671 15.67 24.28 15.94
N THR A 672 15.68 25.32 15.10
CA THR A 672 16.89 26.05 14.70
C THR A 672 16.74 27.55 14.96
N ASP A 673 17.85 28.25 15.24
CA ASP A 673 17.89 29.72 15.32
C ASP A 673 18.83 30.33 14.26
N ASP A 674 19.39 29.49 13.37
CA ASP A 674 20.45 29.86 12.44
C ASP A 674 20.19 29.33 11.02
N ASP A 675 18.91 29.28 10.63
CA ASP A 675 18.43 28.84 9.32
C ASP A 675 18.84 27.40 8.96
N GLY A 676 18.83 26.53 9.98
CA GLY A 676 19.09 25.11 9.87
C GLY A 676 20.57 24.76 9.73
N ALA A 677 21.48 25.67 10.10
CA ALA A 677 22.90 25.33 10.20
C ALA A 677 23.18 24.45 11.44
N THR A 678 22.44 24.66 12.52
CA THR A 678 22.42 23.80 13.70
C THR A 678 20.99 23.58 14.21
N TRP A 679 20.79 22.45 14.88
CA TRP A 679 19.49 22.00 15.37
C TRP A 679 19.55 21.61 16.84
N ARG A 680 18.53 22.01 17.59
CA ARG A 680 18.23 21.48 18.92
C ARG A 680 17.17 20.40 18.78
N TRP A 681 17.53 19.17 19.09
CA TRP A 681 16.64 18.01 19.00
C TRP A 681 16.09 17.62 20.37
N SER A 682 14.79 17.35 20.42
CA SER A 682 14.10 16.79 21.59
C SER A 682 13.25 15.59 21.16
N PRO A 683 13.35 14.43 21.83
CA PRO A 683 12.53 13.28 21.48
C PRO A 683 11.06 13.56 21.79
N VAL A 684 10.18 13.24 20.84
CA VAL A 684 8.73 13.13 21.05
C VAL A 684 8.40 11.71 21.53
N THR A 685 9.02 10.72 20.91
CA THR A 685 9.01 9.31 21.32
C THR A 685 10.46 8.85 21.60
N GLU A 686 10.64 7.93 22.54
CA GLU A 686 11.96 7.41 22.91
C GLU A 686 11.81 6.04 23.60
N GLY A 687 12.61 5.06 23.20
CA GLY A 687 12.56 3.72 23.78
C GLY A 687 11.23 3.00 23.51
N SER A 688 10.62 3.26 22.36
CA SER A 688 9.36 2.69 21.92
C SER A 688 9.48 1.18 21.75
N ALA A 689 8.36 0.46 21.90
CA ALA A 689 8.28 -0.99 21.65
C ALA A 689 7.89 -1.34 20.19
N ALA A 690 7.63 -0.32 19.38
CA ALA A 690 7.25 -0.40 17.99
C ALA A 690 7.68 0.90 17.29
N ASP A 691 7.74 0.86 15.98
CA ASP A 691 8.12 2.02 15.18
C ASP A 691 7.03 3.11 15.16
N ASN A 692 7.47 4.36 15.03
CA ASN A 692 6.62 5.54 14.90
C ASN A 692 6.88 6.21 13.55
N PHE A 693 5.91 6.23 12.65
CA PHE A 693 6.11 6.60 11.25
C PHE A 693 5.27 7.80 10.81
N ARG A 694 5.77 8.48 9.76
CA ARG A 694 5.06 9.50 8.96
C ARG A 694 4.37 10.57 9.81
N PRO A 695 5.13 11.34 10.61
CA PRO A 695 4.56 12.44 11.37
C PRO A 695 3.85 13.45 10.45
N ILE A 696 2.73 14.00 10.94
CA ILE A 696 2.00 15.12 10.36
C ILE A 696 1.94 16.23 11.41
N ALA A 697 2.57 17.37 11.14
CA ALA A 697 2.30 18.58 11.89
C ALA A 697 1.00 19.17 11.32
N VAL A 698 -0.07 19.08 12.12
CA VAL A 698 -1.43 19.38 11.64
C VAL A 698 -1.67 20.89 11.67
N PRO A 699 -2.00 21.54 10.54
CA PRO A 699 -2.27 22.96 10.51
C PRO A 699 -3.69 23.28 11.02
N GLY A 700 -3.90 24.53 11.43
CA GLY A 700 -5.23 25.09 11.68
C GLY A 700 -5.38 25.84 13.01
N ASP A 701 -4.56 25.53 14.03
CA ASP A 701 -4.56 26.23 15.31
C ASP A 701 -3.15 26.74 15.68
N PRO A 702 -2.87 28.04 15.56
CA PRO A 702 -1.55 28.58 15.87
C PRO A 702 -1.22 28.55 17.37
N HIS A 703 -2.20 28.35 18.24
CA HIS A 703 -2.01 28.34 19.70
C HIS A 703 -1.56 26.99 20.25
N ARG A 704 -1.54 25.94 19.43
CA ARG A 704 -1.20 24.58 19.85
C ARG A 704 -0.43 23.88 18.74
N ALA A 705 0.66 23.22 19.07
CA ALA A 705 1.28 22.26 18.17
C ALA A 705 0.50 20.95 18.24
N VAL A 706 -0.07 20.52 17.11
CA VAL A 706 -0.78 19.24 16.98
C VAL A 706 0.03 18.33 16.06
N LEU A 707 0.47 17.20 16.60
CA LEU A 707 1.25 16.20 15.87
C LEU A 707 0.44 14.90 15.81
N ALA A 708 0.28 14.35 14.61
CA ALA A 708 -0.26 13.02 14.41
C ALA A 708 0.77 12.10 13.77
N TRP A 709 0.77 10.81 14.11
CA TRP A 709 1.62 9.78 13.50
C TRP A 709 0.94 8.43 13.66
N TYR A 710 1.38 7.41 12.94
CA TYR A 710 0.95 6.05 13.24
C TYR A 710 2.09 5.22 13.81
N ARG A 711 1.75 4.34 14.75
CA ARG A 711 2.68 3.53 15.54
C ARG A 711 2.35 2.05 15.35
N GLY A 712 3.35 1.25 14.99
CA GLY A 712 3.16 -0.18 14.74
C GLY A 712 4.11 -0.74 13.69
N GLY A 713 3.66 -1.74 12.95
CA GLY A 713 4.44 -2.37 11.87
C GLY A 713 3.90 -2.02 10.49
N MET A 714 4.78 -1.74 9.55
CA MET A 714 4.42 -1.48 8.15
C MET A 714 5.16 -2.47 7.24
N ARG A 715 4.41 -3.28 6.49
CA ARG A 715 4.99 -4.23 5.52
C ARG A 715 4.94 -3.70 4.09
N SER A 716 3.88 -2.98 3.73
CA SER A 716 3.69 -2.24 2.49
C SER A 716 2.66 -1.12 2.72
N SER A 717 2.45 -0.24 1.74
CA SER A 717 1.33 0.72 1.80
C SER A 717 -0.05 0.06 1.82
N GLN A 718 -0.16 -1.21 1.44
CA GLN A 718 -1.41 -1.98 1.48
C GLN A 718 -1.60 -2.79 2.77
N ARG A 719 -0.52 -3.03 3.52
CA ARG A 719 -0.55 -3.88 4.72
C ARG A 719 0.31 -3.32 5.84
N TYR A 720 -0.37 -2.80 6.85
CA TYR A 720 0.21 -2.29 8.08
C TYR A 720 -0.66 -2.68 9.29
N ASP A 721 -0.02 -2.87 10.43
CA ASP A 721 -0.66 -3.05 11.74
C ASP A 721 -0.25 -1.87 12.60
N ALA A 722 -1.02 -0.77 12.52
CA ALA A 722 -0.65 0.48 13.15
C ALA A 722 -1.86 1.20 13.75
N GLU A 723 -1.67 1.72 14.96
CA GLU A 723 -2.59 2.66 15.60
C GLU A 723 -2.22 4.10 15.24
N VAL A 724 -3.21 4.99 15.20
CA VAL A 724 -2.97 6.42 14.99
C VAL A 724 -2.88 7.13 16.33
N ARG A 725 -1.81 7.90 16.50
CA ARG A 725 -1.49 8.71 17.67
C ARG A 725 -1.68 10.17 17.37
N VAL A 726 -2.17 10.91 18.36
CA VAL A 726 -2.24 12.36 18.34
C VAL A 726 -1.60 12.90 19.61
N ARG A 727 -0.81 13.96 19.48
CA ARG A 727 -0.23 14.74 20.56
C ARG A 727 -0.55 16.21 20.39
N VAL A 728 -1.01 16.84 21.46
CA VAL A 728 -1.30 18.27 21.55
C VAL A 728 -0.36 18.90 22.56
N THR A 729 0.35 19.95 22.14
CA THR A 729 1.24 20.74 23.00
C THR A 729 0.82 22.22 22.92
N PRO A 730 0.54 22.90 24.05
CA PRO A 730 0.29 24.34 24.05
C PRO A 730 1.52 25.11 23.54
N ARG A 731 1.30 26.23 22.85
CA ARG A 731 2.36 27.16 22.41
C ARG A 731 2.41 28.44 23.23
#